data_AF-A0A8C0R835-F1
#
_entry.id   AF-A0A8C0R835-F1
#
_cell.length_a   1.000
_cell.length_b   1.000
_cell.length_c   1.000
_cell.angle_alpha   90.00
_cell.angle_beta   90.00
_cell.angle_gamma   90.00
#
_symmetry.space_group_name_H-M   'P 1'
#
loop_
_entity.id
_entity.type
_entity.pdbx_description
1 polymer ?
#
loop_
_entity_poly.entity_id
_entity_poly.type
_entity_poly.pdbx_seq_one_letter_code
_entity_poly.pdbx_strand_id
1 'polypeptide(L)'
;MFAIHLMAFYFSKLKEDQIKKVDRFLYHMRLSDETLLDIMARFQAEMQKGLGKDTNPTASVKMLPTFVRAIPDGSENGEFLSLDLGGSKFRVLKVQVSEEGKRNVQMESQFYPTPNEIIRGNGSELFDYIADCLADFMKTRGLKHKKFPLGLTFSFPCRQTKLEEGILLSWTKKFKARGVQDTDVVSCLTKAVKKHKDIDVDILTLVNDTVGTMMTCAYDDPYCEVGVIIGTGTNACYMEDMSNIDLVEGDEGRMCINTEWGAFGDDGTLEDIRTEFDRELDLGSLNPGKQLFEKMISGLYLGELVRIILLKMAKAGLLFGGKKSSALHTKGKIETRHVAAMEKYKEGLANTREILTDLGLEPSEADCIAVQHVCTIVSFRSANLCAAALAAILTRLRENKKLERLRTTVGMDGTLYKIHPQYPKRLHKVVRRLVPNCDVRFLLSESGSTKGAAMVTAVASRVQAQRKQIDKVLALFQLTREQLMDVQGKMRREFEYGLKRDTHLMATVKMLPTYVCGMPDGTEKGKFLALDLGGTNFRVLLVKIRSGRRSVRMYNKIFAIPLEIMQGTGEELFDHIVQCIADFLDYMGLKGVQLPLGFTFSFPCRQTSIDKGTLIEWTKGFKATDCEGEDVVDMLREAIKRRNEFDLDIVAVVNDTVGTMMTCGHEDPNCEIGLIAGTGSNMCYMEEMRNIELVEGDEGKMCINTEWGGFGDNGCIDDIRTQYDEKVDEGSLNPGKQRYEKMTSGMYLGEIVRQILIDLTKQGLLFRGQISERLRTRGIFETKFLSQIESDRLALLQVRSILQQLGLDSTCEDSIVVKEVCGAVSRRAAQLYGAGLAAVVEKKREDQGLEYLKITVGVDGTLYKLHPHFSRILQETVKELAPRCDVTLMLSEDGSGKGAALITAVAKRLQQAQKEN
;
A
#
# COMPACT_ATOMS: atom_id res chain seq x y z
N MET A 1 82.82 -40.00 17.19
CA MET A 1 81.84 -39.22 16.38
C MET A 1 80.42 -39.79 16.40
N PHE A 2 80.19 -41.10 16.43
CA PHE A 2 78.83 -41.69 16.50
C PHE A 2 78.06 -41.39 17.81
N ALA A 3 78.75 -41.30 18.96
CA ALA A 3 78.13 -40.96 20.25
C ALA A 3 77.64 -39.50 20.34
N ILE A 4 78.25 -38.58 19.58
CA ILE A 4 77.87 -37.16 19.54
C ILE A 4 76.64 -36.95 18.65
N HIS A 5 76.50 -37.73 17.56
CA HIS A 5 75.29 -37.74 16.75
C HIS A 5 74.10 -38.41 17.45
N LEU A 6 74.33 -39.47 18.25
CA LEU A 6 73.24 -40.08 19.04
C LEU A 6 72.79 -39.15 20.19
N MET A 7 73.73 -38.47 20.87
CA MET A 7 73.41 -37.43 21.86
C MET A 7 72.70 -36.24 21.20
N ALA A 8 73.15 -35.78 20.03
CA ALA A 8 72.47 -34.71 19.30
C ALA A 8 71.07 -35.12 18.82
N PHE A 9 70.83 -36.40 18.46
CA PHE A 9 69.50 -36.92 18.11
C PHE A 9 68.60 -37.10 19.35
N TYR A 10 69.19 -37.41 20.53
CA TYR A 10 68.47 -37.48 21.80
C TYR A 10 68.16 -36.08 22.39
N PHE A 11 69.03 -35.09 22.15
CA PHE A 11 68.85 -33.69 22.58
C PHE A 11 68.10 -32.82 21.55
N SER A 12 67.99 -33.25 20.29
CA SER A 12 67.12 -32.62 19.26
C SER A 12 65.67 -33.11 19.29
N LYS A 13 65.32 -33.95 20.27
CA LYS A 13 63.95 -33.99 20.80
C LYS A 13 63.74 -32.69 21.60
N LEU A 14 63.76 -31.56 20.89
CA LEU A 14 63.28 -30.26 21.37
C LEU A 14 62.01 -30.56 22.15
N LYS A 15 61.99 -30.30 23.46
CA LYS A 15 60.77 -30.33 24.26
C LYS A 15 59.75 -29.54 23.46
N GLU A 16 58.79 -30.25 22.87
CA GLU A 16 57.86 -29.64 21.94
C GLU A 16 57.13 -28.52 22.67
N ASP A 17 57.27 -27.30 22.16
CA ASP A 17 56.66 -26.09 22.68
C ASP A 17 55.16 -26.34 22.91
N GLN A 18 54.65 -25.99 24.10
CA GLN A 18 53.26 -26.25 24.47
C GLN A 18 52.29 -25.59 23.50
N ILE A 19 52.67 -24.45 22.93
CA ILE A 19 51.91 -23.75 21.89
C ILE A 19 51.75 -24.64 20.65
N LYS A 20 52.83 -25.29 20.19
CA LYS A 20 52.80 -26.19 19.02
C LYS A 20 51.95 -27.44 19.28
N LYS A 21 51.92 -27.96 20.51
CA LYS A 21 51.05 -29.08 20.88
C LYS A 21 49.58 -28.70 20.82
N VAL A 22 49.23 -27.55 21.39
CA VAL A 22 47.87 -27.01 21.31
C VAL A 22 47.48 -26.74 19.85
N ASP A 23 48.39 -26.19 19.04
CA ASP A 23 48.15 -25.96 17.60
C ASP A 23 47.87 -27.23 16.83
N ARG A 24 48.61 -28.31 17.10
CA ARG A 24 48.33 -29.62 16.48
C ARG A 24 46.99 -30.19 16.96
N PHE A 25 46.70 -30.07 18.26
CA PHE A 25 45.46 -30.58 18.84
C PHE A 25 44.22 -29.83 18.31
N LEU A 26 44.34 -28.53 18.09
CA LEU A 26 43.27 -27.65 17.61
C LEU A 26 43.44 -27.21 16.15
N TYR A 27 44.15 -28.01 15.34
CA TYR A 27 44.44 -27.68 13.94
C TYR A 27 43.17 -27.31 13.16
N HIS A 28 42.10 -28.09 13.32
CA HIS A 28 40.80 -27.86 12.66
C HIS A 28 40.06 -26.59 13.11
N MET A 29 40.49 -25.93 14.19
CA MET A 29 39.94 -24.64 14.62
C MET A 29 40.71 -23.44 14.02
N ARG A 30 41.85 -23.68 13.37
CA ARG A 30 42.70 -22.64 12.78
C ARG A 30 42.36 -22.46 11.31
N LEU A 31 41.42 -21.57 11.02
CA LEU A 31 40.93 -21.32 9.67
C LEU A 31 41.92 -20.50 8.84
N SER A 32 42.21 -20.97 7.62
CA SER A 32 43.03 -20.27 6.63
C SER A 32 42.24 -19.20 5.88
N ASP A 33 42.90 -18.27 5.21
CA ASP A 33 42.21 -17.28 4.38
C ASP A 33 41.41 -17.91 3.24
N GLU A 34 41.91 -19.00 2.64
CA GLU A 34 41.17 -19.76 1.61
C GLU A 34 39.87 -20.33 2.18
N THR A 35 39.92 -20.91 3.37
CA THR A 35 38.71 -21.41 4.07
C THR A 35 37.74 -20.28 4.40
N LEU A 36 38.25 -19.11 4.80
CA LEU A 36 37.39 -17.96 5.10
C LEU A 36 36.73 -17.37 3.86
N LEU A 37 37.42 -17.35 2.72
CA LEU A 37 36.86 -16.93 1.44
C LEU A 37 35.78 -17.91 0.95
N ASP A 38 35.98 -19.21 1.15
CA ASP A 38 34.96 -20.22 0.86
C ASP A 38 33.72 -20.06 1.76
N ILE A 39 33.90 -19.90 3.08
CA ILE A 39 32.79 -19.62 4.01
C ILE A 39 32.05 -18.33 3.63
N MET A 40 32.78 -17.28 3.23
CA MET A 40 32.21 -16.03 2.73
C MET A 40 31.32 -16.28 1.51
N ALA A 41 31.80 -17.05 0.52
CA ALA A 41 31.03 -17.40 -0.68
C ALA A 41 29.78 -18.24 -0.37
N ARG A 42 29.89 -19.24 0.51
CA ARG A 42 28.75 -20.04 0.99
C ARG A 42 27.70 -19.16 1.67
N PHE A 43 28.13 -18.18 2.47
CA PHE A 43 27.22 -17.25 3.13
C PHE A 43 26.52 -16.32 2.12
N GLN A 44 27.22 -15.82 1.08
CA GLN A 44 26.59 -15.05 0.01
C GLN A 44 25.49 -15.84 -0.72
N ALA A 45 25.74 -17.14 -0.98
CA ALA A 45 24.75 -18.01 -1.58
C ALA A 45 23.51 -18.20 -0.69
N GLU A 46 23.70 -18.40 0.63
CA GLU A 46 22.58 -18.51 1.57
C GLU A 46 21.82 -17.19 1.75
N MET A 47 22.48 -16.03 1.66
CA MET A 47 21.80 -14.72 1.62
C MET A 47 20.88 -14.61 0.40
N GLN A 48 21.36 -14.99 -0.79
CA GLN A 48 20.55 -14.97 -2.01
C GLN A 48 19.37 -15.95 -1.92
N LYS A 49 19.61 -17.16 -1.40
CA LYS A 49 18.57 -18.16 -1.15
C LYS A 49 17.51 -17.65 -0.16
N GLY A 50 17.92 -16.92 0.87
CA GLY A 50 17.02 -16.34 1.86
C GLY A 50 16.16 -15.19 1.31
N LEU A 51 16.64 -14.42 0.35
CA LEU A 51 15.89 -13.31 -0.25
C LEU A 51 14.88 -13.78 -1.32
N GLY A 52 15.15 -14.90 -2.00
CA GLY A 52 14.30 -15.43 -3.06
C GLY A 52 12.99 -16.04 -2.55
N LYS A 53 11.85 -15.70 -3.17
CA LYS A 53 10.52 -16.14 -2.73
C LYS A 53 10.35 -17.67 -2.74
N ASP A 54 10.88 -18.34 -3.76
CA ASP A 54 10.76 -19.78 -3.92
C ASP A 54 11.77 -20.56 -3.05
N THR A 55 12.89 -19.93 -2.70
CA THR A 55 14.00 -20.56 -1.97
C THR A 55 13.96 -20.29 -0.47
N ASN A 56 13.38 -19.17 -0.03
CA ASN A 56 13.28 -18.76 1.38
C ASN A 56 12.72 -19.83 2.33
N PRO A 57 11.66 -20.61 1.97
CA PRO A 57 11.11 -21.61 2.88
C PRO A 57 12.12 -22.66 3.37
N THR A 58 13.17 -22.93 2.57
CA THR A 58 14.22 -23.92 2.87
C THR A 58 15.58 -23.29 3.18
N ALA A 59 15.70 -21.96 3.17
CA ALA A 59 16.93 -21.26 3.49
C ALA A 59 17.27 -21.39 4.98
N SER A 60 18.56 -21.58 5.30
CA SER A 60 19.04 -21.60 6.69
C SER A 60 19.17 -20.17 7.23
N VAL A 61 19.72 -19.27 6.41
CA VAL A 61 19.78 -17.82 6.65
C VAL A 61 18.46 -17.20 6.16
N LYS A 62 17.66 -16.68 7.08
CA LYS A 62 16.24 -16.36 6.82
C LYS A 62 16.01 -15.03 6.08
N MET A 63 16.97 -14.09 6.16
CA MET A 63 16.91 -12.81 5.46
C MET A 63 15.55 -12.09 5.66
N LEU A 64 15.16 -11.93 6.93
CA LEU A 64 13.85 -11.45 7.33
C LEU A 64 13.68 -9.95 7.03
N PRO A 65 12.61 -9.55 6.30
CA PRO A 65 12.24 -8.15 6.13
C PRO A 65 11.87 -7.50 7.46
N THR A 66 12.42 -6.32 7.74
CA THR A 66 12.21 -5.59 9.00
C THR A 66 11.21 -4.44 8.88
N PHE A 67 10.81 -4.09 7.66
CA PHE A 67 9.99 -2.92 7.33
C PHE A 67 10.61 -1.56 7.70
N VAL A 68 11.89 -1.52 8.10
CA VAL A 68 12.64 -0.28 8.25
C VAL A 68 13.29 0.10 6.91
N ARG A 69 12.74 1.11 6.23
CA ARG A 69 13.13 1.48 4.85
C ARG A 69 14.23 2.54 4.74
N ALA A 70 14.54 3.24 5.83
CA ALA A 70 15.56 4.27 5.86
C ALA A 70 16.28 4.32 7.21
N ILE A 71 17.50 4.84 7.19
CA ILE A 71 18.23 5.25 8.40
C ILE A 71 17.72 6.62 8.89
N PRO A 72 18.04 7.02 10.14
CA PRO A 72 17.60 8.30 10.65
C PRO A 72 18.13 9.47 9.82
N ASP A 73 17.26 10.42 9.49
CA ASP A 73 17.59 11.58 8.64
C ASP A 73 17.75 12.89 9.44
N GLY A 74 17.44 12.85 10.74
CA GLY A 74 17.51 13.99 11.65
C GLY A 74 16.19 14.74 11.81
N SER A 75 15.12 14.34 11.10
CA SER A 75 13.77 14.88 11.28
C SER A 75 13.00 14.21 12.42
N GLU A 76 13.58 13.19 13.07
CA GLU A 76 12.99 12.51 14.22
C GLU A 76 12.87 13.48 15.41
N ASN A 77 11.69 13.58 15.98
CA ASN A 77 11.41 14.39 17.16
C ASN A 77 10.35 13.73 18.05
N GLY A 78 10.38 14.00 19.35
CA GLY A 78 9.36 13.56 20.30
C GLY A 78 9.91 12.82 21.52
N GLU A 79 9.00 12.26 22.31
CA GLU A 79 9.32 11.43 23.49
C GLU A 79 8.78 10.01 23.29
N PHE A 80 9.65 9.03 23.51
CA PHE A 80 9.38 7.63 23.21
C PHE A 80 9.79 6.74 24.38
N LEU A 81 9.09 5.62 24.54
CA LEU A 81 9.54 4.52 25.38
C LEU A 81 10.21 3.45 24.51
N SER A 82 11.22 2.78 25.05
CA SER A 82 11.87 1.67 24.39
C SER A 82 12.10 0.51 25.36
N LEU A 83 11.81 -0.70 24.90
CA LEU A 83 12.08 -1.96 25.60
C LEU A 83 13.22 -2.69 24.89
N ASP A 84 14.10 -3.34 25.65
CA ASP A 84 15.16 -4.20 25.12
C ASP A 84 15.18 -5.55 25.81
N LEU A 85 14.68 -6.56 25.08
CA LEU A 85 14.55 -7.94 25.52
C LEU A 85 15.34 -8.90 24.62
N GLY A 86 15.99 -9.87 25.27
CA GLY A 86 16.68 -10.99 24.63
C GLY A 86 18.20 -10.91 24.71
N GLY A 87 18.75 -9.78 25.18
CA GLY A 87 20.17 -9.62 25.51
C GLY A 87 20.57 -10.29 26.84
N SER A 88 21.66 -9.79 27.45
CA SER A 88 22.12 -10.29 28.76
C SER A 88 21.28 -9.78 29.95
N LYS A 89 20.61 -8.62 29.79
CA LYS A 89 19.74 -7.99 30.78
C LYS A 89 18.54 -7.36 30.07
N PHE A 90 17.37 -7.36 30.70
CA PHE A 90 16.20 -6.62 30.22
C PHE A 90 16.30 -5.15 30.62
N ARG A 91 15.92 -4.24 29.73
CA ARG A 91 16.01 -2.79 29.95
C ARG A 91 14.76 -2.06 29.46
N VAL A 92 14.35 -1.04 30.20
CA VAL A 92 13.33 -0.06 29.81
C VAL A 92 13.99 1.32 29.72
N LEU A 93 13.65 2.09 28.69
CA LEU A 93 14.18 3.44 28.49
C LEU A 93 13.09 4.44 28.12
N LYS A 94 13.28 5.69 28.56
CA LYS A 94 12.67 6.87 27.97
C LYS A 94 13.71 7.56 27.09
N VAL A 95 13.35 7.85 25.85
CA VAL A 95 14.19 8.57 24.89
C VAL A 95 13.47 9.84 24.47
N GLN A 96 14.14 10.98 24.59
CA GLN A 96 13.64 12.27 24.12
C GLN A 96 14.57 12.80 23.03
N VAL A 97 13.99 13.11 21.88
CA VAL A 97 14.68 13.65 20.70
C VAL A 97 14.17 15.07 20.48
N SER A 98 15.04 16.06 20.67
CA SER A 98 14.69 17.49 20.57
C SER A 98 14.97 18.06 19.17
N GLU A 99 14.11 18.98 18.72
CA GLU A 99 14.15 19.60 17.39
C GLU A 99 15.15 20.79 17.27
N GLU A 100 15.76 21.25 18.37
CA GLU A 100 16.52 22.50 18.43
C GLU A 100 17.93 22.43 17.82
N GLY A 101 18.06 22.30 16.49
CA GLY A 101 19.27 22.63 15.71
C GLY A 101 20.58 21.91 16.07
N LYS A 102 20.57 21.05 17.09
CA LYS A 102 21.65 20.22 17.62
C LYS A 102 21.05 18.85 17.90
N ARG A 103 21.69 17.80 17.37
CA ARG A 103 21.35 16.39 17.57
C ARG A 103 21.53 15.96 19.04
N ASN A 104 20.65 16.42 19.91
CA ASN A 104 20.65 16.10 21.33
C ASN A 104 19.58 15.05 21.62
N VAL A 105 20.03 13.88 22.10
CA VAL A 105 19.14 12.80 22.57
C VAL A 105 19.33 12.65 24.07
N GLN A 106 18.25 12.83 24.83
CA GLN A 106 18.24 12.56 26.26
C GLN A 106 17.68 11.17 26.52
N MET A 107 18.36 10.39 27.36
CA MET A 107 17.99 9.00 27.63
C MET A 107 18.00 8.73 29.13
N GLU A 108 16.90 8.18 29.63
CA GLU A 108 16.80 7.63 30.98
C GLU A 108 16.55 6.12 30.87
N SER A 109 17.27 5.30 31.65
CA SER A 109 17.16 3.85 31.55
C SER A 109 17.12 3.17 32.92
N GLN A 110 16.49 2.00 32.95
CA GLN A 110 16.48 1.10 34.11
C GLN A 110 16.65 -0.34 33.65
N PHE A 111 17.50 -1.08 34.35
CA PHE A 111 17.70 -2.51 34.14
C PHE A 111 16.82 -3.31 35.09
N TYR A 112 16.20 -4.36 34.56
CA TYR A 112 15.37 -5.28 35.32
C TYR A 112 15.97 -6.71 35.23
N PRO A 113 16.16 -7.41 36.35
CA PRO A 113 16.70 -8.76 36.37
C PRO A 113 15.63 -9.76 35.96
N THR A 114 15.75 -10.40 34.80
CA THR A 114 14.78 -11.41 34.34
C THR A 114 15.11 -12.79 34.95
N PRO A 115 14.27 -13.34 35.85
CA PRO A 115 14.55 -14.63 36.49
C PRO A 115 14.54 -15.79 35.50
N ASN A 116 15.25 -16.88 35.83
CA ASN A 116 15.32 -18.06 34.96
C ASN A 116 13.95 -18.74 34.79
N GLU A 117 13.13 -18.66 35.84
CA GLU A 117 11.77 -19.18 35.91
C GLU A 117 10.87 -18.48 34.88
N ILE A 118 11.07 -17.17 34.68
CA ILE A 118 10.31 -16.36 33.72
C ILE A 118 10.73 -16.69 32.27
N ILE A 119 12.04 -16.70 31.98
CA ILE A 119 12.52 -16.95 30.60
C ILE A 119 12.32 -18.41 30.14
N ARG A 120 12.08 -19.34 31.06
CA ARG A 120 11.79 -20.78 30.79
C ARG A 120 10.35 -21.17 31.15
N GLY A 121 9.54 -20.22 31.60
CA GLY A 121 8.16 -20.42 32.05
C GLY A 121 7.17 -20.48 30.90
N ASN A 122 5.99 -19.91 31.09
CA ASN A 122 5.02 -19.71 30.02
C ASN A 122 5.08 -18.28 29.45
N GLY A 123 4.54 -18.11 28.25
CA GLY A 123 4.51 -16.82 27.55
C GLY A 123 3.75 -15.74 28.30
N SER A 124 2.61 -16.07 28.90
CA SER A 124 1.83 -15.12 29.69
C SER A 124 2.63 -14.52 30.84
N GLU A 125 3.33 -15.34 31.63
CA GLU A 125 4.20 -14.89 32.72
C GLU A 125 5.34 -14.01 32.24
N LEU A 126 5.94 -14.34 31.09
CA LEU A 126 6.99 -13.51 30.49
C LEU A 126 6.46 -12.11 30.13
N PHE A 127 5.34 -12.02 29.42
CA PHE A 127 4.81 -10.73 28.99
C PHE A 127 4.17 -9.94 30.14
N ASP A 128 3.58 -10.62 31.13
CA ASP A 128 3.10 -9.98 32.36
C ASP A 128 4.28 -9.38 33.14
N TYR A 129 5.39 -10.13 33.30
CA TYR A 129 6.60 -9.61 33.93
C TYR A 129 7.17 -8.38 33.19
N ILE A 130 7.16 -8.38 31.85
CA ILE A 130 7.61 -7.23 31.05
C ILE A 130 6.68 -6.03 31.27
N ALA A 131 5.36 -6.26 31.29
CA ALA A 131 4.37 -5.21 31.54
C ALA A 131 4.49 -4.63 32.97
N ASP A 132 4.72 -5.47 33.98
CA ASP A 132 4.97 -5.06 35.36
C ASP A 132 6.19 -4.15 35.46
N CYS A 133 7.30 -4.52 34.80
CA CYS A 133 8.52 -3.71 34.78
C CYS A 133 8.31 -2.37 34.05
N LEU A 134 7.56 -2.37 32.94
CA LEU A 134 7.20 -1.14 32.24
C LEU A 134 6.34 -0.23 33.13
N ALA A 135 5.36 -0.80 33.83
CA ALA A 135 4.51 -0.07 34.77
C ALA A 135 5.31 0.53 35.93
N ASP A 136 6.25 -0.23 36.50
CA ASP A 136 7.18 0.25 37.52
C ASP A 136 8.06 1.40 37.01
N PHE A 137 8.63 1.27 35.81
CA PHE A 137 9.42 2.33 35.20
C PHE A 137 8.61 3.61 34.99
N MET A 138 7.41 3.50 34.42
CA MET A 138 6.54 4.68 34.22
C MET A 138 6.12 5.32 35.54
N LYS A 139 5.85 4.50 36.57
CA LYS A 139 5.52 4.99 37.92
C LYS A 139 6.68 5.75 38.56
N THR A 140 7.87 5.16 38.58
CA THR A 140 9.06 5.73 39.24
C THR A 140 9.54 7.02 38.56
N ARG A 141 9.22 7.19 37.27
CA ARG A 141 9.56 8.38 36.47
C ARG A 141 8.45 9.42 36.35
N GLY A 142 7.31 9.23 37.03
CA GLY A 142 6.20 10.17 36.99
C GLY A 142 5.53 10.29 35.62
N LEU A 143 5.55 9.22 34.81
CA LEU A 143 5.06 9.20 33.43
C LEU A 143 3.63 8.65 33.31
N LYS A 144 2.93 8.47 34.44
CA LYS A 144 1.56 7.95 34.45
C LYS A 144 0.59 8.89 33.72
N HIS A 145 -0.46 8.32 33.14
CA HIS A 145 -1.55 9.03 32.44
C HIS A 145 -1.16 9.80 31.17
N LYS A 146 0.11 9.77 30.74
CA LYS A 146 0.54 10.25 29.42
C LYS A 146 0.69 9.05 28.49
N LYS A 147 0.11 9.16 27.29
CA LYS A 147 0.27 8.16 26.24
C LYS A 147 1.66 8.27 25.61
N PHE A 148 2.43 7.18 25.62
CA PHE A 148 3.75 7.14 24.97
C PHE A 148 3.78 6.15 23.80
N PRO A 149 4.35 6.54 22.64
CA PRO A 149 4.73 5.58 21.63
C PRO A 149 5.89 4.73 22.14
N LEU A 150 5.81 3.42 21.92
CA LEU A 150 6.74 2.43 22.44
C LEU A 150 7.37 1.62 21.30
N GLY A 151 8.70 1.55 21.31
CA GLY A 151 9.48 0.64 20.47
C GLY A 151 9.97 -0.57 21.23
N LEU A 152 9.66 -1.78 20.73
CA LEU A 152 10.12 -3.03 21.30
C LEU A 152 11.34 -3.55 20.52
N THR A 153 12.51 -3.51 21.15
CA THR A 153 13.67 -4.28 20.69
C THR A 153 13.52 -5.72 21.20
N PHE A 154 13.33 -6.64 20.26
CA PHE A 154 13.13 -8.06 20.55
C PHE A 154 14.14 -8.88 19.75
N SER A 155 15.13 -9.39 20.46
CA SER A 155 16.36 -9.93 19.87
C SER A 155 16.21 -11.40 19.44
N PHE A 156 15.17 -11.71 18.66
CA PHE A 156 14.83 -13.06 18.21
C PHE A 156 14.33 -13.03 16.76
N PRO A 157 14.38 -14.16 16.04
CA PRO A 157 13.87 -14.25 14.67
C PRO A 157 12.35 -14.08 14.67
N CYS A 158 11.87 -12.96 14.13
CA CYS A 158 10.46 -12.65 13.98
C CYS A 158 10.11 -12.44 12.50
N ARG A 159 9.06 -13.11 12.03
CA ARG A 159 8.45 -12.80 10.74
C ARG A 159 7.53 -11.60 10.91
N GLN A 160 7.76 -10.56 10.12
CA GLN A 160 6.97 -9.33 10.13
C GLN A 160 6.27 -9.17 8.77
N THR A 161 5.09 -8.55 8.78
CA THR A 161 4.38 -8.07 7.58
C THR A 161 4.23 -6.55 7.59
N LYS A 162 4.56 -5.93 8.73
CA LYS A 162 4.54 -4.49 9.04
C LYS A 162 5.35 -4.22 10.32
N LEU A 163 5.64 -2.95 10.60
CA LEU A 163 6.47 -2.53 11.74
C LEU A 163 5.87 -2.89 13.11
N GLU A 164 4.55 -2.77 13.28
CA GLU A 164 3.86 -3.05 14.55
C GLU A 164 3.44 -4.52 14.75
N GLU A 165 4.05 -5.46 14.04
CA GLU A 165 3.77 -6.91 14.16
C GLU A 165 5.08 -7.69 14.18
N GLY A 166 5.13 -8.80 14.92
CA GLY A 166 6.12 -9.83 14.65
C GLY A 166 5.83 -11.18 15.27
N ILE A 167 5.75 -12.18 14.41
CA ILE A 167 5.50 -13.57 14.77
C ILE A 167 6.83 -14.23 15.09
N LEU A 168 7.02 -14.66 16.34
CA LEU A 168 8.25 -15.34 16.77
C LEU A 168 8.39 -16.68 16.05
N LEU A 169 9.45 -16.86 15.26
CA LEU A 169 9.71 -18.10 14.54
C LEU A 169 10.30 -19.19 15.44
N SER A 170 11.25 -18.81 16.30
CA SER A 170 11.90 -19.74 17.21
C SER A 170 12.65 -19.01 18.32
N TRP A 171 12.66 -19.59 19.51
CA TRP A 171 13.52 -19.10 20.57
C TRP A 171 15.00 -19.43 20.33
N THR A 172 15.87 -18.49 20.69
CA THR A 172 17.33 -18.64 20.65
C THR A 172 17.96 -18.28 22.00
N LYS A 173 19.28 -18.46 22.13
CA LYS A 173 20.05 -18.12 23.35
C LYS A 173 19.56 -18.88 24.60
N LYS A 174 19.08 -18.16 25.62
CA LYS A 174 18.67 -18.70 26.94
C LYS A 174 17.15 -18.80 27.12
N PHE A 175 16.36 -18.25 26.20
CA PHE A 175 14.91 -18.15 26.32
C PHE A 175 14.25 -19.42 25.81
N LYS A 176 13.15 -19.84 26.45
CA LYS A 176 12.32 -20.98 26.03
C LYS A 176 10.90 -20.90 26.63
N ALA A 177 10.31 -19.71 26.64
CA ALA A 177 8.96 -19.52 27.19
C ALA A 177 7.91 -20.23 26.31
N ARG A 178 7.10 -21.11 26.92
CA ARG A 178 6.11 -21.93 26.21
C ARG A 178 4.93 -21.09 25.72
N GLY A 179 4.41 -21.40 24.53
CA GLY A 179 3.21 -20.74 23.98
C GLY A 179 3.45 -19.37 23.32
N VAL A 180 4.71 -19.01 23.04
CA VAL A 180 5.07 -17.76 22.34
C VAL A 180 5.53 -18.00 20.90
N GLN A 181 6.08 -19.18 20.59
CA GLN A 181 6.46 -19.49 19.22
C GLN A 181 5.21 -19.53 18.33
N ASP A 182 5.35 -19.02 17.11
CA ASP A 182 4.28 -18.86 16.11
C ASP A 182 3.14 -17.93 16.56
N THR A 183 3.38 -17.09 17.58
CA THR A 183 2.45 -16.03 17.99
C THR A 183 3.07 -14.64 17.79
N ASP A 184 2.20 -13.64 17.58
CA ASP A 184 2.60 -12.24 17.50
C ASP A 184 2.95 -11.69 18.89
N VAL A 185 4.23 -11.38 19.10
CA VAL A 185 4.76 -10.93 20.38
C VAL A 185 4.28 -9.52 20.74
N VAL A 186 3.96 -8.69 19.73
CA VAL A 186 3.38 -7.36 19.95
C VAL A 186 1.99 -7.53 20.56
N SER A 187 1.13 -8.35 19.94
CA SER A 187 -0.18 -8.71 20.50
C SER A 187 -0.12 -9.30 21.91
N CYS A 188 0.87 -10.16 22.20
CA CYS A 188 1.08 -10.69 23.55
C CYS A 188 1.40 -9.59 24.57
N LEU A 189 2.33 -8.69 24.24
CA LEU A 189 2.69 -7.57 25.11
C LEU A 189 1.53 -6.57 25.27
N THR A 190 0.81 -6.24 24.19
CA THR A 190 -0.39 -5.39 24.25
C THR A 190 -1.43 -5.95 25.22
N LYS A 191 -1.67 -7.27 25.19
CA LYS A 191 -2.61 -7.93 26.12
C LYS A 191 -2.14 -7.83 27.57
N ALA A 192 -0.85 -8.01 27.84
CA ALA A 192 -0.28 -7.89 29.19
C ALA A 192 -0.35 -6.45 29.72
N VAL A 193 0.06 -5.47 28.91
CA VAL A 193 -0.01 -4.03 29.23
C VAL A 193 -1.44 -3.60 29.57
N LYS A 194 -2.45 -4.07 28.83
CA LYS A 194 -3.86 -3.74 29.09
C LYS A 194 -4.37 -4.17 30.48
N LYS A 195 -3.67 -5.04 31.20
CA LYS A 195 -3.98 -5.39 32.60
C LYS A 195 -3.67 -4.23 33.56
N HIS A 196 -2.77 -3.34 33.19
CA HIS A 196 -2.42 -2.15 33.95
C HIS A 196 -3.27 -0.96 33.49
N LYS A 197 -4.18 -0.49 34.34
CA LYS A 197 -5.08 0.65 34.03
C LYS A 197 -4.40 2.02 34.13
N ASP A 198 -3.23 2.09 34.75
CA ASP A 198 -2.52 3.32 35.09
C ASP A 198 -1.39 3.68 34.11
N ILE A 199 -1.18 2.86 33.06
CA ILE A 199 -0.28 3.14 31.94
C ILE A 199 -1.02 3.12 30.61
N ASP A 200 -0.61 3.98 29.69
CA ASP A 200 -1.12 4.04 28.32
C ASP A 200 0.06 4.11 27.35
N VAL A 201 0.25 3.04 26.58
CA VAL A 201 1.36 2.93 25.63
C VAL A 201 0.86 2.38 24.30
N ASP A 202 1.41 2.91 23.22
CA ASP A 202 1.14 2.49 21.84
C ASP A 202 2.37 1.78 21.29
N ILE A 203 2.31 0.47 21.10
CA ILE A 203 3.45 -0.29 20.60
C ILE A 203 3.47 -0.12 19.08
N LEU A 204 4.30 0.80 18.59
CA LEU A 204 4.33 1.16 17.17
C LEU A 204 5.35 0.36 16.35
N THR A 205 6.38 -0.19 17.00
CA THR A 205 7.48 -0.82 16.27
C THR A 205 8.06 -2.00 17.03
N LEU A 206 8.27 -3.10 16.33
CA LEU A 206 9.10 -4.22 16.72
C LEU A 206 10.38 -4.21 15.88
N VAL A 207 11.54 -4.22 16.52
CA VAL A 207 12.84 -4.27 15.84
C VAL A 207 13.77 -5.30 16.48
N ASN A 208 14.65 -5.89 15.68
CA ASN A 208 15.75 -6.71 16.19
C ASN A 208 16.86 -5.82 16.79
N ASP A 209 17.68 -6.36 17.70
CA ASP A 209 18.80 -5.63 18.32
C ASP A 209 19.87 -5.20 17.30
N THR A 210 20.08 -5.98 16.23
CA THR A 210 20.92 -5.57 15.09
C THR A 210 20.38 -4.30 14.43
N VAL A 211 19.08 -4.24 14.14
CA VAL A 211 18.39 -3.09 13.52
C VAL A 211 18.49 -1.88 14.43
N GLY A 212 18.18 -2.04 15.72
CA GLY A 212 18.34 -0.96 16.70
C GLY A 212 19.79 -0.46 16.77
N THR A 213 20.78 -1.35 16.72
CA THR A 213 22.20 -0.97 16.72
C THR A 213 22.60 -0.19 15.46
N MET A 214 22.14 -0.65 14.28
CA MET A 214 22.36 0.05 13.02
C MET A 214 21.79 1.46 13.07
N MET A 215 20.54 1.60 13.53
CA MET A 215 19.84 2.89 13.63
C MET A 215 20.48 3.82 14.66
N THR A 216 20.90 3.30 15.82
CA THR A 216 21.66 4.08 16.82
C THR A 216 22.93 4.68 16.20
N CYS A 217 23.69 3.85 15.49
CA CYS A 217 24.95 4.27 14.87
C CYS A 217 24.71 5.17 13.65
N ALA A 218 23.65 4.94 12.89
CA ALA A 218 23.30 5.73 11.71
C ALA A 218 22.87 7.16 12.04
N TYR A 219 22.28 7.36 13.22
CA TYR A 219 22.00 8.69 13.75
C TYR A 219 23.28 9.53 13.96
N ASP A 220 24.37 8.88 14.36
CA ASP A 220 25.67 9.53 14.61
C ASP A 220 26.55 9.56 13.35
N ASP A 221 26.41 8.59 12.44
CA ASP A 221 27.14 8.48 11.18
C ASP A 221 26.22 8.02 10.02
N PRO A 222 25.89 8.91 9.06
CA PRO A 222 24.96 8.59 7.97
C PRO A 222 25.49 7.54 6.98
N TYR A 223 26.76 7.13 7.09
CA TYR A 223 27.32 6.02 6.30
C TYR A 223 27.03 4.64 6.92
N CYS A 224 26.32 4.55 8.05
CA CYS A 224 26.04 3.29 8.71
C CYS A 224 24.92 2.51 7.99
N GLU A 225 25.28 1.37 7.40
CA GLU A 225 24.36 0.53 6.60
C GLU A 225 24.31 -0.91 7.07
N VAL A 226 25.03 -1.24 8.15
CA VAL A 226 25.11 -2.58 8.74
C VAL A 226 25.07 -2.46 10.26
N GLY A 227 24.25 -3.29 10.91
CA GLY A 227 24.25 -3.47 12.36
C GLY A 227 24.69 -4.89 12.72
N VAL A 228 25.65 -5.03 13.63
CA VAL A 228 26.21 -6.32 14.04
C VAL A 228 26.18 -6.47 15.55
N ILE A 229 25.65 -7.61 16.00
CA ILE A 229 25.65 -8.02 17.41
C ILE A 229 26.63 -9.17 17.61
N ILE A 230 27.54 -9.02 18.57
CA ILE A 230 28.47 -10.05 19.03
C ILE A 230 28.46 -10.04 20.57
N GLY A 231 27.42 -10.66 21.15
CA GLY A 231 27.11 -10.64 22.58
C GLY A 231 26.74 -12.03 23.11
N THR A 232 25.61 -12.14 23.81
CA THR A 232 25.05 -13.46 24.20
C THR A 232 24.81 -14.32 22.96
N GLY A 233 24.23 -13.71 21.92
CA GLY A 233 24.11 -14.29 20.59
C GLY A 233 24.99 -13.57 19.58
N THR A 234 24.90 -13.94 18.31
CA THR A 234 25.43 -13.14 17.22
C THR A 234 24.45 -13.06 16.05
N ASN A 235 24.31 -11.86 15.50
CA ASN A 235 23.46 -11.60 14.34
C ASN A 235 23.96 -10.37 13.58
N ALA A 236 23.50 -10.20 12.34
CA ALA A 236 23.69 -8.97 11.58
C ALA A 236 22.43 -8.57 10.80
N CYS A 237 22.29 -7.26 10.56
CA CYS A 237 21.36 -6.71 9.60
C CYS A 237 22.07 -5.72 8.67
N TYR A 238 21.49 -5.45 7.51
CA TYR A 238 22.00 -4.45 6.57
C TYR A 238 20.89 -3.88 5.67
N MET A 239 21.15 -2.73 5.05
CA MET A 239 20.24 -2.13 4.06
C MET A 239 20.37 -2.84 2.69
N GLU A 240 19.34 -3.57 2.29
CA GLU A 240 19.23 -4.25 0.98
C GLU A 240 18.35 -3.43 0.02
N ASP A 241 18.56 -3.56 -1.28
CA ASP A 241 17.73 -2.91 -2.29
C ASP A 241 16.39 -3.64 -2.41
N MET A 242 15.29 -2.89 -2.46
CA MET A 242 13.94 -3.47 -2.53
C MET A 242 13.76 -4.42 -3.72
N SER A 243 14.39 -4.11 -4.86
CA SER A 243 14.37 -4.97 -6.06
C SER A 243 14.98 -6.36 -5.86
N ASN A 244 15.72 -6.58 -4.77
CA ASN A 244 16.33 -7.86 -4.44
C ASN A 244 15.53 -8.65 -3.39
N ILE A 245 14.39 -8.12 -2.90
CA ILE A 245 13.61 -8.70 -1.80
C ILE A 245 12.29 -9.22 -2.35
N ASP A 246 12.28 -10.44 -2.90
CA ASP A 246 11.07 -11.03 -3.51
C ASP A 246 9.94 -11.28 -2.50
N LEU A 247 10.25 -11.22 -1.20
CA LEU A 247 9.34 -11.44 -0.08
C LEU A 247 8.43 -10.24 0.22
N VAL A 248 8.74 -9.05 -0.31
CA VAL A 248 7.99 -7.81 -0.08
C VAL A 248 7.65 -7.18 -1.42
N GLU A 249 6.40 -6.76 -1.61
CA GLU A 249 6.01 -6.07 -2.83
C GLU A 249 6.63 -4.66 -2.90
N GLY A 250 7.16 -4.30 -4.07
CA GLY A 250 7.80 -3.03 -4.36
C GLY A 250 9.28 -3.16 -4.76
N ASP A 251 9.75 -2.24 -5.59
CA ASP A 251 11.11 -2.23 -6.17
C ASP A 251 11.89 -0.94 -5.82
N GLU A 252 11.27 0.00 -5.11
CA GLU A 252 11.81 1.32 -4.81
C GLU A 252 12.54 1.41 -3.48
N GLY A 253 13.73 2.01 -3.51
CA GLY A 253 14.49 2.31 -2.31
C GLY A 253 15.06 1.04 -1.69
N ARG A 254 15.16 1.05 -0.37
CA ARG A 254 15.87 0.01 0.39
C ARG A 254 15.06 -0.42 1.59
N MET A 255 15.37 -1.60 2.11
CA MET A 255 14.85 -2.08 3.38
C MET A 255 15.95 -2.76 4.16
N CYS A 256 15.98 -2.53 5.47
CA CYS A 256 16.85 -3.27 6.36
C CYS A 256 16.41 -4.75 6.41
N ILE A 257 17.34 -5.66 6.15
CA ILE A 257 17.15 -7.09 6.25
C ILE A 257 17.87 -7.59 7.50
N ASN A 258 17.14 -8.33 8.33
CA ASN A 258 17.70 -9.09 9.43
C ASN A 258 18.14 -10.48 8.91
N THR A 259 19.44 -10.73 8.85
CA THR A 259 19.97 -11.97 8.24
C THR A 259 19.59 -13.23 9.03
N GLU A 260 19.50 -13.11 10.36
CA GLU A 260 19.47 -14.27 11.27
C GLU A 260 20.63 -15.24 10.98
N TRP A 261 21.83 -14.69 10.78
CA TRP A 261 23.01 -15.47 10.37
C TRP A 261 23.42 -16.58 11.34
N GLY A 262 22.86 -16.59 12.56
CA GLY A 262 23.21 -17.54 13.59
C GLY A 262 22.86 -18.96 13.20
N ALA A 263 21.83 -19.13 12.35
CA ALA A 263 21.36 -20.39 11.79
C ALA A 263 22.15 -20.86 10.55
N PHE A 264 23.17 -20.11 10.11
CA PHE A 264 23.99 -20.52 8.97
C PHE A 264 24.60 -21.91 9.22
N GLY A 265 24.44 -22.82 8.26
CA GLY A 265 24.92 -24.20 8.37
C GLY A 265 24.02 -25.15 9.17
N ASP A 266 22.86 -24.70 9.66
CA ASP A 266 21.85 -25.59 10.28
C ASP A 266 21.33 -26.68 9.33
N ASP A 267 21.54 -26.52 8.03
CA ASP A 267 21.24 -27.48 6.97
C ASP A 267 22.41 -28.43 6.64
N GLY A 268 23.53 -28.32 7.37
CA GLY A 268 24.73 -29.13 7.20
C GLY A 268 25.83 -28.48 6.35
N THR A 269 25.60 -27.29 5.80
CA THR A 269 26.55 -26.59 4.89
C THR A 269 27.91 -26.26 5.54
N LEU A 270 28.01 -26.32 6.87
CA LEU A 270 29.25 -26.04 7.63
C LEU A 270 29.82 -27.26 8.37
N GLU A 271 29.36 -28.48 8.07
CA GLU A 271 29.82 -29.68 8.79
C GLU A 271 31.32 -29.95 8.65
N ASP A 272 31.93 -29.52 7.54
CA ASP A 272 33.35 -29.66 7.24
C ASP A 272 34.25 -28.78 8.13
N ILE A 273 33.73 -27.66 8.64
CA ILE A 273 34.46 -26.77 9.56
C ILE A 273 34.08 -26.98 11.03
N ARG A 274 32.97 -27.68 11.30
CA ARG A 274 32.54 -28.03 12.66
C ARG A 274 33.40 -29.16 13.22
N THR A 275 33.91 -28.94 14.43
CA THR A 275 34.71 -29.91 15.15
C THR A 275 33.85 -30.80 16.05
N GLU A 276 34.46 -31.85 16.63
CA GLU A 276 33.81 -32.65 17.66
C GLU A 276 33.40 -31.83 18.90
N PHE A 277 34.15 -30.77 19.24
CA PHE A 277 33.84 -29.89 20.36
C PHE A 277 32.56 -29.08 20.09
N ASP A 278 32.37 -28.65 18.84
CA ASP A 278 31.17 -27.93 18.41
C ASP A 278 29.93 -28.84 18.45
N ARG A 279 30.09 -30.12 18.09
CA ARG A 279 29.03 -31.14 18.15
C ARG A 279 28.65 -31.47 19.60
N GLU A 280 29.63 -31.63 20.49
CA GLU A 280 29.38 -31.87 21.93
C GLU A 280 28.65 -30.67 22.57
N LEU A 281 29.09 -29.45 22.26
CA LEU A 281 28.45 -28.22 22.74
C LEU A 281 27.00 -28.10 22.25
N ASP A 282 26.77 -28.41 20.98
CA ASP A 282 25.45 -28.37 20.36
C ASP A 282 24.47 -29.38 20.98
N LEU A 283 24.90 -30.63 21.14
CA LEU A 283 24.12 -31.68 21.80
C LEU A 283 23.71 -31.30 23.23
N GLY A 284 24.59 -30.61 23.96
CA GLY A 284 24.33 -30.13 25.31
C GLY A 284 23.52 -28.83 25.39
N SER A 285 23.15 -28.21 24.26
CA SER A 285 22.50 -26.89 24.23
C SER A 285 20.97 -26.95 24.43
N LEU A 286 20.31 -25.79 24.54
CA LEU A 286 18.84 -25.72 24.68
C LEU A 286 18.10 -25.98 23.36
N ASN A 287 18.81 -25.89 22.24
CA ASN A 287 18.34 -25.97 20.86
C ASN A 287 19.32 -26.80 19.99
N PRO A 288 19.49 -28.11 20.23
CA PRO A 288 20.38 -28.95 19.44
C PRO A 288 20.04 -28.92 17.93
N GLY A 289 21.07 -28.89 17.09
CA GLY A 289 20.92 -28.84 15.62
C GLY A 289 20.45 -27.48 15.09
N LYS A 290 20.40 -26.44 15.94
CA LYS A 290 20.01 -25.07 15.57
C LYS A 290 21.05 -24.05 15.99
N GLN A 291 21.10 -22.92 15.30
CA GLN A 291 22.02 -21.83 15.60
C GLN A 291 23.49 -22.28 15.58
N LEU A 292 23.86 -23.16 14.63
CA LEU A 292 25.17 -23.81 14.61
C LEU A 292 26.32 -22.82 14.39
N PHE A 293 26.15 -21.83 13.52
CA PHE A 293 27.13 -20.77 13.32
C PHE A 293 27.28 -19.87 14.55
N GLU A 294 26.16 -19.48 15.17
CA GLU A 294 26.17 -18.69 16.41
C GLU A 294 26.91 -19.42 17.54
N LYS A 295 26.75 -20.75 17.66
CA LYS A 295 27.43 -21.59 18.66
C LYS A 295 28.95 -21.61 18.53
N MET A 296 29.48 -21.36 17.33
CA MET A 296 30.92 -21.25 17.10
C MET A 296 31.49 -19.85 17.40
N ILE A 297 30.62 -18.85 17.62
CA ILE A 297 31.00 -17.44 17.65
C ILE A 297 30.68 -16.76 18.98
N SER A 298 29.44 -16.88 19.46
CA SER A 298 28.90 -15.94 20.45
C SER A 298 29.39 -16.17 21.89
N GLY A 299 29.26 -15.12 22.70
CA GLY A 299 29.69 -15.11 24.10
C GLY A 299 28.90 -16.04 25.02
N LEU A 300 27.76 -16.62 24.61
CA LEU A 300 27.11 -17.67 25.39
C LEU A 300 27.88 -18.99 25.33
N TYR A 301 28.63 -19.24 24.25
CA TYR A 301 29.18 -20.55 23.93
C TYR A 301 30.71 -20.61 24.03
N LEU A 302 31.44 -19.50 23.83
CA LEU A 302 32.91 -19.51 23.82
C LEU A 302 33.54 -20.09 25.10
N GLY A 303 33.09 -19.67 26.28
CA GLY A 303 33.62 -20.20 27.55
C GLY A 303 33.37 -21.71 27.71
N GLU A 304 32.20 -22.18 27.30
CA GLU A 304 31.84 -23.60 27.36
C GLU A 304 32.65 -24.42 26.35
N LEU A 305 32.90 -23.88 25.16
CA LEU A 305 33.74 -24.52 24.15
C LEU A 305 35.18 -24.68 24.65
N VAL A 306 35.73 -23.65 25.30
CA VAL A 306 37.02 -23.74 26.00
C VAL A 306 36.98 -24.84 27.07
N ARG A 307 35.96 -24.87 27.94
CA ARG A 307 35.82 -25.92 28.98
C ARG A 307 35.85 -27.33 28.40
N ILE A 308 35.10 -27.58 27.32
CA ILE A 308 35.03 -28.89 26.66
C ILE A 308 36.43 -29.28 26.12
N ILE A 309 37.12 -28.36 25.47
CA ILE A 309 38.49 -28.58 24.98
C ILE A 309 39.44 -28.91 26.14
N LEU A 310 39.43 -28.10 27.21
CA LEU A 310 40.29 -28.32 28.38
C LEU A 310 40.02 -29.67 29.04
N LEU A 311 38.75 -30.07 29.17
CA LEU A 311 38.37 -31.38 29.71
C LEU A 311 38.92 -32.52 28.84
N LYS A 312 38.87 -32.38 27.51
CA LYS A 312 39.35 -33.41 26.59
C LYS A 312 40.88 -33.49 26.55
N MET A 313 41.57 -32.34 26.59
CA MET A 313 43.02 -32.28 26.73
C MET A 313 43.50 -32.86 28.06
N ALA A 314 42.79 -32.59 29.18
CA ALA A 314 43.07 -33.20 30.46
C ALA A 314 42.85 -34.73 30.43
N LYS A 315 41.77 -35.21 29.80
CA LYS A 315 41.54 -36.67 29.59
C LYS A 315 42.65 -37.33 28.78
N ALA A 316 43.24 -36.61 27.82
CA ALA A 316 44.37 -37.08 27.02
C ALA A 316 45.73 -36.93 27.74
N GLY A 317 45.76 -36.45 28.99
CA GLY A 317 46.99 -36.23 29.76
C GLY A 317 47.84 -35.05 29.27
N LEU A 318 47.28 -34.18 28.42
CA LEU A 318 47.97 -33.02 27.83
C LEU A 318 47.95 -31.78 28.74
N LEU A 319 47.06 -31.75 29.73
CA LEU A 319 46.94 -30.69 30.73
C LEU A 319 46.82 -31.28 32.13
N PHE A 320 47.26 -30.51 33.13
CA PHE A 320 47.04 -30.74 34.56
C PHE A 320 47.52 -32.11 35.07
N GLY A 321 48.49 -32.73 34.38
CA GLY A 321 48.93 -34.10 34.67
C GLY A 321 47.81 -35.15 34.59
N GLY A 322 46.75 -34.88 33.82
CA GLY A 322 45.58 -35.76 33.72
C GLY A 322 44.53 -35.59 34.82
N LYS A 323 44.77 -34.71 35.81
CA LYS A 323 43.79 -34.38 36.87
C LYS A 323 42.58 -33.67 36.27
N LYS A 324 41.39 -34.02 36.77
CA LYS A 324 40.10 -33.45 36.33
C LYS A 324 39.37 -32.94 37.57
N SER A 325 39.16 -31.63 37.69
CA SER A 325 38.35 -31.07 38.78
C SER A 325 36.86 -31.27 38.51
N SER A 326 36.03 -31.23 39.57
CA SER A 326 34.57 -31.25 39.45
C SER A 326 34.06 -30.06 38.61
N ALA A 327 34.76 -28.91 38.66
CA ALA A 327 34.42 -27.74 37.88
C ALA A 327 34.62 -27.96 36.37
N LEU A 328 35.67 -28.67 35.95
CA LEU A 328 35.87 -29.03 34.54
C LEU A 328 34.79 -29.97 34.00
N HIS A 329 34.14 -30.77 34.85
CA HIS A 329 33.01 -31.61 34.46
C HIS A 329 31.67 -30.87 34.44
N THR A 330 31.60 -29.67 35.02
CA THR A 330 30.34 -28.93 35.19
C THR A 330 30.18 -27.88 34.10
N LYS A 331 29.14 -28.02 33.29
CA LYS A 331 28.77 -27.06 32.23
C LYS A 331 28.67 -25.63 32.79
N GLY A 332 29.23 -24.66 32.06
CA GLY A 332 29.11 -23.23 32.36
C GLY A 332 30.05 -22.70 33.45
N LYS A 333 30.97 -23.51 33.98
CA LYS A 333 31.97 -23.05 34.96
C LYS A 333 33.07 -22.17 34.36
N ILE A 334 33.34 -22.30 33.06
CA ILE A 334 34.17 -21.35 32.33
C ILE A 334 33.25 -20.47 31.48
N GLU A 335 33.23 -19.18 31.79
CA GLU A 335 32.42 -18.19 31.08
C GLU A 335 33.29 -17.37 30.13
N THR A 336 32.66 -16.68 29.18
CA THR A 336 33.36 -15.80 28.23
C THR A 336 34.12 -14.66 28.91
N ARG A 337 33.67 -14.19 30.09
CA ARG A 337 34.46 -13.23 30.90
C ARG A 337 35.80 -13.80 31.36
N HIS A 338 35.87 -15.11 31.62
CA HIS A 338 37.12 -15.79 31.97
C HIS A 338 38.04 -15.85 30.76
N VAL A 339 37.51 -16.19 29.58
CA VAL A 339 38.28 -16.18 28.31
C VAL A 339 38.88 -14.79 28.04
N ALA A 340 38.06 -13.73 28.17
CA ALA A 340 38.52 -12.35 28.01
C ALA A 340 39.60 -11.96 29.05
N ALA A 341 39.48 -12.41 30.30
CA ALA A 341 40.47 -12.16 31.34
C ALA A 341 41.80 -12.88 31.07
N MET A 342 41.75 -14.13 30.60
CA MET A 342 42.94 -14.92 30.23
C MET A 342 43.69 -14.31 29.03
N GLU A 343 43.01 -13.60 28.13
CA GLU A 343 43.61 -12.95 26.96
C GLU A 343 44.04 -11.48 27.15
N LYS A 344 44.03 -10.98 28.39
CA LYS A 344 44.60 -9.65 28.70
C LYS A 344 46.10 -9.62 28.42
N TYR A 345 46.59 -8.52 27.83
CA TYR A 345 47.98 -8.39 27.37
C TYR A 345 49.05 -8.55 28.46
N LYS A 346 48.83 -7.96 29.64
CA LYS A 346 49.82 -8.00 30.76
C LYS A 346 49.48 -9.04 31.82
N GLU A 347 48.20 -9.17 32.14
CA GLU A 347 47.72 -9.98 33.28
C GLU A 347 47.26 -11.38 32.85
N GLY A 348 47.24 -11.69 31.56
CA GLY A 348 46.56 -12.88 31.03
C GLY A 348 47.00 -14.20 31.66
N LEU A 349 48.32 -14.43 31.82
CA LEU A 349 48.85 -15.65 32.45
C LEU A 349 48.56 -15.70 33.96
N ALA A 350 48.59 -14.56 34.65
CA ALA A 350 48.24 -14.47 36.07
C ALA A 350 46.75 -14.77 36.28
N ASN A 351 45.88 -14.13 35.50
CA ASN A 351 44.44 -14.40 35.51
C ASN A 351 44.14 -15.86 35.17
N THR A 352 44.88 -16.44 34.22
CA THR A 352 44.73 -17.86 33.85
C THR A 352 45.04 -18.76 35.04
N ARG A 353 46.14 -18.48 35.76
CA ARG A 353 46.51 -19.23 36.98
C ARG A 353 45.44 -19.11 38.07
N GLU A 354 44.96 -17.89 38.33
CA GLU A 354 43.93 -17.62 39.34
C GLU A 354 42.63 -18.36 39.01
N ILE A 355 42.10 -18.18 37.80
CA ILE A 355 40.85 -18.82 37.36
C ILE A 355 40.96 -20.35 37.40
N LEU A 356 42.09 -20.93 36.97
CA LEU A 356 42.27 -22.38 37.02
C LEU A 356 42.36 -22.89 38.47
N THR A 357 42.99 -22.12 39.37
CA THR A 357 43.03 -22.43 40.81
C THR A 357 41.62 -22.38 41.42
N ASP A 358 40.83 -21.36 41.10
CA ASP A 358 39.44 -21.22 41.55
C ASP A 358 38.54 -22.35 41.06
N LEU A 359 38.88 -22.96 39.93
CA LEU A 359 38.22 -24.16 39.39
C LEU A 359 38.69 -25.46 40.08
N GLY A 360 39.50 -25.37 41.13
CA GLY A 360 40.01 -26.50 41.91
C GLY A 360 41.09 -27.31 41.19
N LEU A 361 41.90 -26.66 40.34
CA LEU A 361 43.05 -27.26 39.69
C LEU A 361 44.35 -26.70 40.29
N GLU A 362 45.46 -27.42 40.11
CA GLU A 362 46.80 -26.98 40.48
C GLU A 362 47.63 -26.75 39.19
N PRO A 363 47.45 -25.63 38.48
CA PRO A 363 48.04 -25.44 37.16
C PRO A 363 49.55 -25.19 37.22
N SER A 364 50.31 -25.89 36.39
CA SER A 364 51.70 -25.52 36.10
C SER A 364 51.77 -24.27 35.22
N GLU A 365 52.94 -23.65 35.11
CA GLU A 365 53.14 -22.53 34.17
C GLU A 365 52.86 -22.95 32.71
N ALA A 366 53.27 -24.17 32.36
CA ALA A 366 52.99 -24.77 31.06
C ALA A 366 51.48 -24.93 30.80
N ASP A 367 50.70 -25.31 31.82
CA ASP A 367 49.24 -25.40 31.71
C ASP A 367 48.61 -24.03 31.48
N CYS A 368 49.08 -22.99 32.18
CA CYS A 368 48.58 -21.62 31.98
C CYS A 368 48.83 -21.11 30.56
N ILE A 369 50.03 -21.35 30.01
CA ILE A 369 50.37 -20.99 28.63
C ILE A 369 49.49 -21.74 27.64
N ALA A 370 49.32 -23.06 27.83
CA ALA A 370 48.49 -23.87 26.95
C ALA A 370 47.02 -23.45 26.98
N VAL A 371 46.44 -23.20 28.17
CA VAL A 371 45.06 -22.76 28.34
C VAL A 371 44.83 -21.38 27.72
N GLN A 372 45.74 -20.42 27.94
CA GLN A 372 45.65 -19.10 27.30
C GLN A 372 45.69 -19.21 25.77
N HIS A 373 46.50 -20.13 25.23
CA HIS A 373 46.58 -20.37 23.79
C HIS A 373 45.32 -21.05 23.24
N VAL A 374 44.70 -21.98 23.99
CA VAL A 374 43.37 -22.52 23.67
C VAL A 374 42.34 -21.40 23.58
N CYS A 375 42.28 -20.50 24.58
CA CYS A 375 41.40 -19.34 24.56
C CYS A 375 41.61 -18.50 23.29
N THR A 376 42.88 -18.23 22.96
CA THR A 376 43.27 -17.47 21.76
C THR A 376 42.77 -18.11 20.48
N ILE A 377 42.91 -19.43 20.30
CA ILE A 377 42.45 -20.14 19.11
C ILE A 377 40.92 -20.07 19.00
N VAL A 378 40.20 -20.33 20.10
CA VAL A 378 38.73 -20.33 20.13
C VAL A 378 38.17 -18.94 19.83
N SER A 379 38.67 -17.90 20.51
CA SER A 379 38.20 -16.52 20.30
C SER A 379 38.61 -15.97 18.93
N PHE A 380 39.77 -16.35 18.41
CA PHE A 380 40.22 -15.94 17.08
C PHE A 380 39.43 -16.64 15.97
N ARG A 381 39.10 -17.93 16.12
CA ARG A 381 38.19 -18.63 15.20
C ARG A 381 36.83 -17.93 15.13
N SER A 382 36.28 -17.57 16.29
CA SER A 382 35.04 -16.80 16.37
C SER A 382 35.12 -15.47 15.62
N ALA A 383 36.18 -14.69 15.83
CA ALA A 383 36.40 -13.43 15.11
C ALA A 383 36.56 -13.64 13.59
N ASN A 384 37.23 -14.71 13.16
CA ASN A 384 37.42 -15.04 11.74
C ASN A 384 36.10 -15.44 11.06
N LEU A 385 35.29 -16.27 11.70
CA LEU A 385 33.98 -16.68 11.16
C LEU A 385 33.04 -15.48 11.02
N CYS A 386 32.96 -14.64 12.06
CA CYS A 386 32.18 -13.40 12.00
C CYS A 386 32.71 -12.45 10.92
N ALA A 387 34.03 -12.37 10.73
CA ALA A 387 34.64 -11.58 9.66
C ALA A 387 34.22 -12.06 8.26
N ALA A 388 34.18 -13.37 8.03
CA ALA A 388 33.79 -13.95 6.74
C ALA A 388 32.32 -13.63 6.40
N ALA A 389 31.39 -13.81 7.35
CA ALA A 389 29.99 -13.47 7.13
C ALA A 389 29.77 -11.96 6.96
N LEU A 390 30.47 -11.11 7.71
CA LEU A 390 30.40 -9.66 7.53
C LEU A 390 31.02 -9.22 6.18
N ALA A 391 32.12 -9.84 5.74
CA ALA A 391 32.73 -9.58 4.45
C ALA A 391 31.78 -9.91 3.28
N ALA A 392 30.97 -10.95 3.40
CA ALA A 392 29.93 -11.28 2.44
C ALA A 392 28.84 -10.18 2.34
N ILE A 393 28.37 -9.66 3.48
CA ILE A 393 27.42 -8.53 3.53
C ILE A 393 28.03 -7.27 2.88
N LEU A 394 29.28 -6.95 3.18
CA LEU A 394 29.96 -5.79 2.62
C LEU A 394 30.18 -5.92 1.10
N THR A 395 30.47 -7.14 0.64
CA THR A 395 30.60 -7.45 -0.79
C THR A 395 29.25 -7.26 -1.50
N ARG A 396 28.16 -7.76 -0.91
CA ARG A 396 26.79 -7.57 -1.39
C ARG A 396 26.42 -6.09 -1.49
N LEU A 397 26.67 -5.30 -0.44
CA LEU A 397 26.41 -3.85 -0.44
C LEU A 397 27.17 -3.12 -1.57
N ARG A 398 28.44 -3.48 -1.79
CA ARG A 398 29.25 -2.91 -2.86
C ARG A 398 28.66 -3.24 -4.24
N GLU A 399 28.27 -4.49 -4.45
CA GLU A 399 27.70 -4.98 -5.71
C GLU A 399 26.35 -4.34 -6.03
N ASN A 400 25.46 -4.24 -5.03
CA ASN A 400 24.18 -3.55 -5.14
C ASN A 400 24.35 -2.10 -5.61
N LYS A 401 25.29 -1.37 -4.98
CA LYS A 401 25.61 0.01 -5.35
C LYS A 401 26.43 0.13 -6.64
N LYS A 402 26.85 -0.99 -7.25
CA LYS A 402 27.69 -1.05 -8.45
C LYS A 402 28.97 -0.22 -8.33
N LEU A 403 29.60 -0.27 -7.15
CA LEU A 403 30.81 0.51 -6.86
C LEU A 403 32.06 -0.36 -6.99
N GLU A 404 33.16 0.22 -7.48
CA GLU A 404 34.47 -0.45 -7.43
C GLU A 404 35.01 -0.54 -5.99
N ARG A 405 34.82 0.53 -5.21
CA ARG A 405 35.17 0.61 -3.80
C ARG A 405 33.97 1.08 -2.97
N LEU A 406 33.72 0.42 -1.85
CA LEU A 406 32.64 0.77 -0.92
C LEU A 406 33.21 1.52 0.28
N ARG A 407 32.63 2.68 0.62
CA ARG A 407 32.81 3.31 1.93
C ARG A 407 31.54 3.10 2.75
N THR A 408 31.67 2.52 3.94
CA THR A 408 30.52 2.26 4.83
C THR A 408 30.93 2.23 6.29
N THR A 409 29.95 2.43 7.16
CA THR A 409 30.07 2.23 8.61
C THR A 409 29.30 0.98 9.03
N VAL A 410 29.87 0.23 9.96
CA VAL A 410 29.25 -0.93 10.61
C VAL A 410 29.04 -0.57 12.08
N GLY A 411 27.78 -0.50 12.51
CA GLY A 411 27.40 -0.35 13.90
C GLY A 411 27.61 -1.66 14.65
N MET A 412 28.39 -1.62 15.73
CA MET A 412 28.75 -2.78 16.53
C MET A 412 28.16 -2.68 17.94
N ASP A 413 27.58 -3.76 18.43
CA ASP A 413 27.23 -3.93 19.85
C ASP A 413 27.43 -5.40 20.28
N GLY A 414 27.32 -5.65 21.57
CA GLY A 414 27.39 -6.97 22.18
C GLY A 414 28.53 -7.10 23.19
N THR A 415 28.23 -7.83 24.26
CA THR A 415 29.13 -7.97 25.42
C THR A 415 30.49 -8.55 25.05
N LEU A 416 30.56 -9.57 24.18
CA LEU A 416 31.84 -10.19 23.78
C LEU A 416 32.73 -9.19 23.05
N TYR A 417 32.18 -8.45 22.08
CA TYR A 417 32.92 -7.43 21.36
C TYR A 417 33.39 -6.29 22.27
N LYS A 418 32.57 -5.88 23.25
CA LYS A 418 32.87 -4.80 24.19
C LYS A 418 33.95 -5.17 25.22
N ILE A 419 33.90 -6.38 25.80
CA ILE A 419 34.77 -6.73 26.94
C ILE A 419 36.07 -7.44 26.55
N HIS A 420 36.12 -8.10 25.38
CA HIS A 420 37.25 -8.95 25.04
C HIS A 420 38.41 -8.13 24.45
N PRO A 421 39.61 -8.14 25.08
CA PRO A 421 40.67 -7.18 24.79
C PRO A 421 41.24 -7.27 23.37
N GLN A 422 41.21 -8.45 22.76
CA GLN A 422 41.77 -8.69 21.42
C GLN A 422 40.74 -8.86 20.31
N TYR A 423 39.44 -9.00 20.65
CA TYR A 423 38.44 -9.47 19.69
C TYR A 423 38.14 -8.44 18.60
N PRO A 424 37.85 -7.15 18.92
CA PRO A 424 37.62 -6.13 17.90
C PRO A 424 38.80 -5.98 16.93
N LYS A 425 40.03 -5.92 17.46
CA LYS A 425 41.25 -5.77 16.67
C LYS A 425 41.44 -6.92 15.68
N ARG A 426 41.20 -8.16 16.11
CA ARG A 426 41.28 -9.36 15.27
C ARG A 426 40.20 -9.34 14.19
N LEU A 427 38.95 -9.14 14.57
CA LEU A 427 37.81 -9.04 13.64
C LEU A 427 38.07 -7.99 12.56
N HIS A 428 38.40 -6.76 12.94
CA HIS A 428 38.62 -5.66 11.99
C HIS A 428 39.76 -5.94 11.02
N LYS A 429 40.86 -6.54 11.51
CA LYS A 429 42.01 -6.89 10.67
C LYS A 429 41.62 -7.92 9.61
N VAL A 430 40.83 -8.92 9.99
CA VAL A 430 40.42 -10.01 9.07
C VAL A 430 39.40 -9.49 8.07
N VAL A 431 38.40 -8.70 8.49
CA VAL A 431 37.43 -8.07 7.57
C VAL A 431 38.16 -7.25 6.50
N ARG A 432 39.07 -6.35 6.90
CA ARG A 432 39.83 -5.52 5.95
C ARG A 432 40.72 -6.33 5.01
N ARG A 433 41.18 -7.52 5.44
CA ARG A 433 41.95 -8.43 4.62
C ARG A 433 41.08 -9.17 3.59
N LEU A 434 39.88 -9.60 3.98
CA LEU A 434 38.95 -10.32 3.09
C LEU A 434 38.28 -9.41 2.06
N VAL A 435 38.02 -8.15 2.41
CA VAL A 435 37.41 -7.14 1.51
C VAL A 435 38.30 -5.90 1.36
N PRO A 436 39.43 -5.99 0.63
CA PRO A 436 40.38 -4.87 0.49
C PRO A 436 39.80 -3.66 -0.27
N ASN A 437 38.70 -3.86 -1.01
CA ASN A 437 38.00 -2.81 -1.75
C ASN A 437 36.90 -2.13 -0.92
N CYS A 438 36.81 -2.41 0.38
CA CYS A 438 35.84 -1.80 1.28
C CYS A 438 36.56 -0.99 2.38
N ASP A 439 36.34 0.32 2.38
CA ASP A 439 36.80 1.25 3.42
C ASP A 439 35.78 1.26 4.57
N VAL A 440 35.99 0.36 5.53
CA VAL A 440 35.04 0.08 6.62
C VAL A 440 35.41 0.82 7.92
N ARG A 441 34.49 1.64 8.41
CA ARG A 441 34.50 2.18 9.77
C ARG A 441 33.68 1.29 10.70
N PHE A 442 34.22 0.92 11.86
CA PHE A 442 33.48 0.23 12.90
C PHE A 442 33.11 1.24 13.99
N LEU A 443 31.82 1.42 14.25
CA LEU A 443 31.31 2.35 15.24
C LEU A 443 30.65 1.58 16.37
N LEU A 444 31.10 1.79 17.61
CA LEU A 444 30.53 1.13 18.78
C LEU A 444 29.25 1.87 19.22
N SER A 445 28.16 1.13 19.42
CA SER A 445 26.95 1.67 20.04
C SER A 445 27.11 1.73 21.57
N GLU A 446 27.36 2.93 22.10
CA GLU A 446 27.46 3.17 23.55
C GLU A 446 26.10 3.01 24.24
N SER A 447 25.04 3.53 23.63
CA SER A 447 23.67 3.51 24.16
C SER A 447 22.93 2.18 23.92
N GLY A 448 23.48 1.29 23.09
CA GLY A 448 22.87 0.03 22.69
C GLY A 448 21.84 0.18 21.57
N SER A 449 20.96 -0.82 21.43
CA SER A 449 19.92 -0.89 20.39
C SER A 449 18.73 0.08 20.60
N THR A 450 18.57 0.60 21.82
CA THR A 450 17.34 1.27 22.24
C THR A 450 17.21 2.72 21.79
N LYS A 451 18.34 3.43 21.57
CA LYS A 451 18.32 4.74 20.89
C LYS A 451 17.77 4.58 19.47
N GLY A 452 18.27 3.59 18.73
CA GLY A 452 17.84 3.28 17.37
C GLY A 452 16.40 2.80 17.30
N ALA A 453 15.95 1.95 18.24
CA ALA A 453 14.54 1.56 18.32
C ALA A 453 13.62 2.78 18.47
N ALA A 454 13.99 3.75 19.32
CA ALA A 454 13.25 5.00 19.45
C ALA A 454 13.24 5.83 18.16
N MET A 455 14.33 5.84 17.37
CA MET A 455 14.34 6.53 16.06
C MET A 455 13.35 5.88 15.08
N VAL A 456 13.32 4.53 15.03
CA VAL A 456 12.34 3.81 14.20
C VAL A 456 10.91 4.10 14.67
N THR A 457 10.69 4.13 16.00
CA THR A 457 9.40 4.52 16.59
C THR A 457 9.00 5.95 16.23
N ALA A 458 9.94 6.90 16.17
CA ALA A 458 9.67 8.28 15.77
C ALA A 458 9.16 8.36 14.33
N VAL A 459 9.82 7.66 13.40
CA VAL A 459 9.39 7.60 12.00
C VAL A 459 8.02 6.93 11.87
N ALA A 460 7.80 5.79 12.55
CA ALA A 460 6.52 5.10 12.53
C ALA A 460 5.38 5.97 13.10
N SER A 461 5.64 6.73 14.17
CA SER A 461 4.69 7.67 14.75
C SER A 461 4.32 8.79 13.78
N ARG A 462 5.29 9.34 13.06
CA ARG A 462 5.06 10.34 12.00
C ARG A 462 4.20 9.77 10.87
N VAL A 463 4.54 8.58 10.35
CA VAL A 463 3.79 7.93 9.27
C VAL A 463 2.35 7.66 9.71
N GLN A 464 2.13 7.19 10.94
CA GLN A 464 0.78 6.99 11.47
C GLN A 464 0.00 8.31 11.58
N ALA A 465 0.67 9.40 11.97
CA ALA A 465 0.05 10.73 12.05
C ALA A 465 -0.33 11.26 10.64
N GLN A 466 0.57 11.09 9.66
CA GLN A 466 0.30 11.40 8.26
C GLN A 466 -0.88 10.60 7.72
N ARG A 467 -0.92 9.28 8.00
CA ARG A 467 -2.03 8.42 7.59
C ARG A 467 -3.37 8.90 8.17
N LYS A 468 -3.41 9.27 9.45
CA LYS A 468 -4.62 9.85 10.08
C LYS A 468 -5.08 11.14 9.41
N GLN A 469 -4.18 11.94 8.84
CA GLN A 469 -4.55 13.14 8.07
C GLN A 469 -5.18 12.77 6.74
N ILE A 470 -4.61 11.79 6.02
CA ILE A 470 -5.18 11.25 4.78
C ILE A 470 -6.58 10.67 5.05
N ASP A 471 -6.73 9.83 6.07
CA ASP A 471 -8.01 9.20 6.41
C ASP A 471 -9.08 10.24 6.77
N LYS A 472 -8.72 11.36 7.41
CA LYS A 472 -9.65 12.48 7.67
C LYS A 472 -10.15 13.12 6.39
N VAL A 473 -9.29 13.27 5.38
CA VAL A 473 -9.70 13.80 4.06
C VAL A 473 -10.62 12.81 3.35
N LEU A 474 -10.28 11.52 3.36
CA LEU A 474 -11.11 10.48 2.74
C LEU A 474 -12.47 10.31 3.43
N ALA A 475 -12.55 10.51 4.74
CA ALA A 475 -13.78 10.43 5.51
C ALA A 475 -14.84 11.44 5.07
N LEU A 476 -14.45 12.59 4.50
CA LEU A 476 -15.38 13.60 3.95
C LEU A 476 -16.22 13.06 2.79
N PHE A 477 -15.78 11.98 2.14
CA PHE A 477 -16.47 11.37 1.00
C PHE A 477 -17.31 10.15 1.40
N GLN A 478 -17.28 9.75 2.68
CA GLN A 478 -18.06 8.62 3.17
C GLN A 478 -19.48 9.08 3.51
N LEU A 479 -20.46 8.61 2.73
CA LEU A 479 -21.87 8.86 2.99
C LEU A 479 -22.46 7.73 3.85
N THR A 480 -23.10 8.11 4.95
CA THR A 480 -23.88 7.17 5.76
C THR A 480 -25.18 6.81 5.06
N ARG A 481 -25.79 5.69 5.46
CA ARG A 481 -27.12 5.29 4.99
C ARG A 481 -28.16 6.39 5.22
N GLU A 482 -28.11 7.06 6.37
CA GLU A 482 -29.04 8.15 6.72
C GLU A 482 -28.88 9.34 5.78
N GLN A 483 -27.64 9.73 5.46
CA GLN A 483 -27.38 10.78 4.47
C GLN A 483 -27.89 10.40 3.09
N LEU A 484 -27.72 9.14 2.66
CA LEU A 484 -28.23 8.66 1.37
C LEU A 484 -29.76 8.66 1.31
N MET A 485 -30.44 8.28 2.40
CA MET A 485 -31.90 8.38 2.52
C MET A 485 -32.39 9.83 2.49
N ASP A 486 -31.68 10.74 3.14
CA ASP A 486 -31.99 12.17 3.08
C ASP A 486 -31.80 12.74 1.66
N VAL A 487 -30.73 12.36 0.96
CA VAL A 487 -30.53 12.69 -0.46
C VAL A 487 -31.68 12.16 -1.32
N GLN A 488 -32.08 10.90 -1.14
CA GLN A 488 -33.23 10.31 -1.84
C GLN A 488 -34.51 11.12 -1.57
N GLY A 489 -34.78 11.48 -0.32
CA GLY A 489 -35.95 12.27 0.07
C GLY A 489 -35.92 13.70 -0.48
N LYS A 490 -34.77 14.38 -0.45
CA LYS A 490 -34.55 15.71 -1.04
C LYS A 490 -34.76 15.66 -2.57
N MET A 491 -34.17 14.67 -3.24
CA MET A 491 -34.34 14.47 -4.69
C MET A 491 -35.82 14.25 -5.05
N ARG A 492 -36.54 13.41 -4.30
CA ARG A 492 -37.98 13.19 -4.51
C ARG A 492 -38.77 14.49 -4.42
N ARG A 493 -38.48 15.34 -3.43
CA ARG A 493 -39.15 16.65 -3.29
C ARG A 493 -38.89 17.56 -4.48
N GLU A 494 -37.65 17.62 -4.97
CA GLU A 494 -37.29 18.43 -6.14
C GLU A 494 -37.97 17.93 -7.43
N PHE A 495 -38.17 16.62 -7.58
CA PHE A 495 -38.99 16.09 -8.69
C PHE A 495 -40.43 16.59 -8.63
N GLU A 496 -41.09 16.53 -7.48
CA GLU A 496 -42.45 17.08 -7.32
C GLU A 496 -42.47 18.59 -7.54
N TYR A 497 -41.42 19.30 -7.13
CA TYR A 497 -41.29 20.75 -7.32
C TYR A 497 -41.14 21.13 -8.80
N GLY A 498 -40.41 20.32 -9.58
CA GLY A 498 -40.23 20.52 -11.02
C GLY A 498 -41.46 20.19 -11.85
N LEU A 499 -42.31 19.26 -11.40
CA LEU A 499 -43.52 18.84 -12.14
C LEU A 499 -44.71 19.81 -11.96
N LYS A 500 -44.75 20.56 -10.86
CA LYS A 500 -45.85 21.48 -10.52
C LYS A 500 -45.71 22.83 -11.20
N ARG A 501 -46.83 23.36 -11.72
CA ARG A 501 -46.86 24.59 -12.51
C ARG A 501 -46.38 25.81 -11.72
N ASP A 502 -46.82 25.91 -10.45
CA ASP A 502 -46.52 27.07 -9.59
C ASP A 502 -45.05 27.13 -9.14
N THR A 503 -44.35 25.98 -9.10
CA THR A 503 -42.99 25.88 -8.55
C THR A 503 -41.92 25.63 -9.61
N HIS A 504 -42.29 25.17 -10.80
CA HIS A 504 -41.38 24.79 -11.89
C HIS A 504 -40.34 25.86 -12.26
N LEU A 505 -40.74 27.14 -12.30
CA LEU A 505 -39.82 28.23 -12.66
C LEU A 505 -38.65 28.35 -11.67
N MET A 506 -38.88 28.08 -10.38
CA MET A 506 -37.86 28.12 -9.33
C MET A 506 -37.16 26.77 -9.10
N ALA A 507 -37.69 25.68 -9.66
CA ALA A 507 -37.13 24.35 -9.48
C ALA A 507 -35.73 24.23 -10.09
N THR A 508 -34.85 23.54 -9.39
CA THR A 508 -33.48 23.28 -9.87
C THR A 508 -33.41 22.00 -10.70
N VAL A 509 -34.21 21.01 -10.34
CA VAL A 509 -34.50 19.84 -11.16
C VAL A 509 -35.71 20.14 -12.04
N LYS A 510 -35.48 20.29 -13.36
CA LYS A 510 -36.46 20.93 -14.25
C LYS A 510 -37.63 20.04 -14.64
N MET A 511 -37.48 18.72 -14.65
CA MET A 511 -38.57 17.78 -14.99
C MET A 511 -39.25 18.13 -16.33
N LEU A 512 -38.42 18.26 -17.38
CA LEU A 512 -38.82 18.74 -18.70
C LEU A 512 -39.68 17.71 -19.44
N PRO A 513 -40.89 18.08 -19.91
CA PRO A 513 -41.71 17.25 -20.78
C PRO A 513 -41.02 16.98 -22.12
N THR A 514 -41.00 15.71 -22.55
CA THR A 514 -40.31 15.31 -23.79
C THR A 514 -41.26 15.08 -24.97
N TYR A 515 -42.58 15.09 -24.72
CA TYR A 515 -43.62 14.73 -25.68
C TYR A 515 -43.51 13.30 -26.24
N VAL A 516 -42.70 12.43 -25.62
CA VAL A 516 -42.67 11.00 -25.90
C VAL A 516 -43.69 10.30 -25.01
N CYS A 517 -44.87 10.00 -25.56
CA CYS A 517 -46.01 9.46 -24.81
C CYS A 517 -46.17 7.93 -24.89
N GLY A 518 -45.23 7.22 -25.54
CA GLY A 518 -45.33 5.77 -25.72
C GLY A 518 -43.98 5.10 -25.89
N MET A 519 -43.85 3.92 -25.29
CA MET A 519 -42.71 3.02 -25.46
C MET A 519 -42.81 2.26 -26.80
N PRO A 520 -41.70 1.69 -27.31
CA PRO A 520 -41.75 0.81 -28.46
C PRO A 520 -42.62 -0.43 -28.16
N ASP A 521 -43.52 -0.79 -29.07
CA ASP A 521 -44.44 -1.92 -28.91
C ASP A 521 -44.10 -3.10 -29.84
N GLY A 522 -43.11 -2.93 -30.73
CA GLY A 522 -42.65 -3.92 -31.70
C GLY A 522 -43.29 -3.79 -33.09
N THR A 523 -44.22 -2.83 -33.27
CA THR A 523 -44.83 -2.51 -34.57
C THR A 523 -43.98 -1.55 -35.41
N GLU A 524 -42.94 -0.97 -34.82
CA GLU A 524 -42.07 -0.01 -35.49
C GLU A 524 -41.41 -0.63 -36.72
N LYS A 525 -41.42 0.10 -37.85
CA LYS A 525 -40.78 -0.32 -39.10
C LYS A 525 -40.39 0.90 -39.93
N GLY A 526 -39.26 0.83 -40.64
CA GLY A 526 -38.84 1.90 -41.53
C GLY A 526 -37.32 2.08 -41.61
N LYS A 527 -36.92 3.12 -42.34
CA LYS A 527 -35.53 3.63 -42.37
C LYS A 527 -35.55 5.03 -41.79
N PHE A 528 -34.69 5.27 -40.82
CA PHE A 528 -34.63 6.52 -40.07
C PHE A 528 -33.19 7.00 -40.02
N LEU A 529 -33.01 8.32 -40.09
CA LEU A 529 -31.77 8.95 -39.70
C LEU A 529 -31.83 9.28 -38.21
N ALA A 530 -30.69 9.20 -37.55
CA ALA A 530 -30.54 9.72 -36.20
C ALA A 530 -29.25 10.55 -36.10
N LEU A 531 -29.33 11.66 -35.37
CA LEU A 531 -28.18 12.48 -34.99
C LEU A 531 -27.94 12.28 -33.50
N ASP A 532 -26.68 12.24 -33.09
CA ASP A 532 -26.30 12.09 -31.68
C ASP A 532 -25.24 13.11 -31.31
N LEU A 533 -25.70 14.18 -30.64
CA LEU A 533 -24.89 15.30 -30.19
C LEU A 533 -25.00 15.46 -28.67
N GLY A 534 -23.90 15.17 -27.97
CA GLY A 534 -23.85 15.33 -26.51
C GLY A 534 -22.46 15.46 -25.90
N GLY A 535 -21.42 15.42 -26.72
CA GLY A 535 -20.00 15.51 -26.36
C GLY A 535 -19.16 15.87 -27.59
N THR A 536 -17.85 15.64 -27.53
CA THR A 536 -16.91 15.95 -28.65
C THR A 536 -17.07 15.05 -29.88
N ASN A 537 -17.69 13.87 -29.70
CA ASN A 537 -17.98 12.91 -30.76
C ASN A 537 -19.43 13.05 -31.19
N PHE A 538 -19.65 13.66 -32.35
CA PHE A 538 -20.95 13.72 -33.01
C PHE A 538 -21.13 12.48 -33.87
N ARG A 539 -22.33 11.88 -33.89
CA ARG A 539 -22.61 10.72 -34.73
C ARG A 539 -23.82 10.96 -35.61
N VAL A 540 -23.69 10.53 -36.87
CA VAL A 540 -24.81 10.43 -37.81
C VAL A 540 -25.07 8.95 -38.05
N LEU A 541 -26.32 8.54 -37.92
CA LEU A 541 -26.74 7.14 -37.99
C LEU A 541 -27.86 6.94 -39.01
N LEU A 542 -27.81 5.79 -39.69
CA LEU A 542 -28.93 5.22 -40.43
C LEU A 542 -29.41 3.97 -39.70
N VAL A 543 -30.65 4.00 -39.23
CA VAL A 543 -31.29 2.91 -38.51
C VAL A 543 -32.38 2.29 -39.37
N LYS A 544 -32.27 1.00 -39.66
CA LYS A 544 -33.25 0.22 -40.41
C LYS A 544 -33.97 -0.71 -39.46
N ILE A 545 -35.24 -0.42 -39.19
CA ILE A 545 -36.10 -1.20 -38.29
C ILE A 545 -37.01 -2.06 -39.17
N ARG A 546 -36.94 -3.38 -39.03
CA ARG A 546 -37.93 -4.30 -39.59
C ARG A 546 -38.92 -4.70 -38.49
N SER A 547 -40.12 -5.13 -38.89
CA SER A 547 -41.16 -5.53 -37.93
C SER A 547 -40.68 -6.72 -37.09
N GLY A 548 -40.83 -6.63 -35.77
CA GLY A 548 -40.41 -7.63 -34.78
C GLY A 548 -39.21 -7.20 -33.90
N ARG A 549 -39.23 -7.61 -32.62
CA ARG A 549 -38.35 -7.15 -31.52
C ARG A 549 -36.82 -7.34 -31.68
N ARG A 550 -36.33 -7.95 -32.77
CA ARG A 550 -34.90 -8.30 -32.94
C ARG A 550 -34.32 -7.96 -34.32
N SER A 551 -34.90 -7.01 -35.04
CA SER A 551 -34.53 -6.75 -36.44
C SER A 551 -34.15 -5.30 -36.74
N VAL A 552 -33.29 -4.73 -35.91
CA VAL A 552 -32.68 -3.41 -36.12
C VAL A 552 -31.28 -3.57 -36.75
N ARG A 553 -31.02 -2.91 -37.87
CA ARG A 553 -29.68 -2.76 -38.46
C ARG A 553 -29.26 -1.30 -38.42
N MET A 554 -28.07 -1.03 -37.89
CA MET A 554 -27.54 0.31 -37.74
C MET A 554 -26.24 0.48 -38.55
N TYR A 555 -26.09 1.66 -39.11
CA TYR A 555 -24.85 2.15 -39.72
C TYR A 555 -24.61 3.52 -39.12
N ASN A 556 -23.38 3.81 -38.69
CA ASN A 556 -23.05 5.12 -38.14
C ASN A 556 -21.68 5.58 -38.62
N LYS A 557 -21.44 6.88 -38.54
CA LYS A 557 -20.13 7.50 -38.69
C LYS A 557 -19.94 8.53 -37.59
N ILE A 558 -18.77 8.51 -36.97
CA ILE A 558 -18.37 9.45 -35.92
C ILE A 558 -17.62 10.61 -36.57
N PHE A 559 -17.95 11.82 -36.13
CA PHE A 559 -17.35 13.07 -36.54
C PHE A 559 -16.87 13.82 -35.30
N ALA A 560 -15.65 14.34 -35.34
CA ALA A 560 -15.15 15.20 -34.28
C ALA A 560 -15.76 16.60 -34.43
N ILE A 561 -16.12 17.22 -33.31
CA ILE A 561 -16.40 18.67 -33.26
C ILE A 561 -15.19 19.36 -32.64
N PRO A 562 -14.47 20.21 -33.40
CA PRO A 562 -13.36 20.99 -32.86
C PRO A 562 -13.82 21.88 -31.71
N LEU A 563 -12.94 22.11 -30.72
CA LEU A 563 -13.26 22.94 -29.55
C LEU A 563 -13.66 24.37 -29.96
N GLU A 564 -12.99 24.90 -30.97
CA GLU A 564 -13.25 26.20 -31.59
C GLU A 564 -14.65 26.29 -32.22
N ILE A 565 -15.23 25.18 -32.66
CA ILE A 565 -16.63 25.11 -33.13
C ILE A 565 -17.59 24.92 -31.94
N MET A 566 -17.24 24.09 -30.95
CA MET A 566 -18.05 23.89 -29.73
C MET A 566 -18.26 25.18 -28.93
N GLN A 567 -17.33 26.12 -29.03
CA GLN A 567 -17.31 27.40 -28.34
C GLN A 567 -17.35 28.61 -29.30
N GLY A 568 -17.64 28.35 -30.58
CA GLY A 568 -17.77 29.38 -31.62
C GLY A 568 -19.19 29.96 -31.66
N THR A 569 -19.71 30.19 -32.86
CA THR A 569 -21.10 30.63 -33.07
C THR A 569 -22.05 29.46 -33.30
N GLY A 570 -23.34 29.66 -33.03
CA GLY A 570 -24.37 28.68 -33.34
C GLY A 570 -24.44 28.37 -34.83
N GLU A 571 -24.27 29.38 -35.69
CA GLU A 571 -24.22 29.18 -37.14
C GLU A 571 -23.10 28.19 -37.54
N GLU A 572 -21.88 28.40 -37.06
CA GLU A 572 -20.73 27.52 -37.35
C GLU A 572 -20.94 26.09 -36.82
N LEU A 573 -21.52 25.95 -35.62
CA LEU A 573 -21.81 24.64 -35.04
C LEU A 573 -22.81 23.85 -35.88
N PHE A 574 -23.93 24.46 -36.25
CA PHE A 574 -24.96 23.79 -37.03
C PHE A 574 -24.54 23.58 -38.48
N ASP A 575 -23.75 24.47 -39.08
CA ASP A 575 -23.17 24.26 -40.41
C ASP A 575 -22.20 23.07 -40.43
N HIS A 576 -21.38 22.92 -39.38
CA HIS A 576 -20.52 21.74 -39.19
C HIS A 576 -21.32 20.45 -39.05
N ILE A 577 -22.41 20.47 -38.27
CA ILE A 577 -23.34 19.34 -38.14
C ILE A 577 -23.92 18.95 -39.50
N VAL A 578 -24.39 19.91 -40.29
CA VAL A 578 -24.97 19.66 -41.61
C VAL A 578 -23.91 19.16 -42.59
N GLN A 579 -22.66 19.61 -42.50
CA GLN A 579 -21.54 19.03 -43.25
C GLN A 579 -21.31 17.56 -42.92
N CYS A 580 -21.31 17.20 -41.64
CA CYS A 580 -21.18 15.81 -41.22
C CYS A 580 -22.35 14.94 -41.75
N ILE A 581 -23.57 15.50 -41.77
CA ILE A 581 -24.74 14.81 -42.34
C ILE A 581 -24.56 14.60 -43.85
N ALA A 582 -24.13 15.63 -44.59
CA ALA A 582 -23.89 15.54 -46.03
C ALA A 582 -22.88 14.43 -46.37
N ASP A 583 -21.75 14.41 -45.66
CA ASP A 583 -20.69 13.41 -45.81
C ASP A 583 -21.19 12.00 -45.51
N PHE A 584 -22.09 11.85 -44.53
CA PHE A 584 -22.67 10.56 -44.19
C PHE A 584 -23.68 10.08 -45.23
N LEU A 585 -24.53 10.98 -45.75
CA LEU A 585 -25.48 10.65 -46.82
C LEU A 585 -24.77 10.23 -48.09
N ASP A 586 -23.66 10.89 -48.43
CA ASP A 586 -22.75 10.47 -49.51
C ASP A 586 -22.18 9.08 -49.27
N TYR A 587 -21.60 8.87 -48.10
CA TYR A 587 -21.00 7.60 -47.71
C TYR A 587 -22.00 6.43 -47.79
N MET A 588 -23.26 6.68 -47.44
CA MET A 588 -24.32 5.66 -47.46
C MET A 588 -25.03 5.53 -48.82
N GLY A 589 -24.70 6.38 -49.81
CA GLY A 589 -25.36 6.40 -51.12
C GLY A 589 -26.84 6.80 -51.03
N LEU A 590 -27.17 7.75 -50.15
CA LEU A 590 -28.54 8.19 -49.85
C LEU A 590 -28.84 9.64 -50.27
N LYS A 591 -27.96 10.27 -51.06
CA LYS A 591 -28.25 11.60 -51.62
C LYS A 591 -29.56 11.61 -52.42
N GLY A 592 -30.42 12.58 -52.14
CA GLY A 592 -31.73 12.75 -52.78
C GLY A 592 -32.89 11.97 -52.15
N VAL A 593 -32.66 11.18 -51.10
CA VAL A 593 -33.75 10.50 -50.36
C VAL A 593 -34.11 11.32 -49.12
N GLN A 594 -35.34 11.83 -49.05
CA GLN A 594 -35.86 12.46 -47.84
C GLN A 594 -36.19 11.36 -46.81
N LEU A 595 -35.43 11.31 -45.71
CA LEU A 595 -35.62 10.35 -44.63
C LEU A 595 -36.10 11.04 -43.36
N PRO A 596 -36.96 10.38 -42.56
CA PRO A 596 -37.34 10.89 -41.24
C PRO A 596 -36.13 10.85 -40.31
N LEU A 597 -35.92 11.93 -39.57
CA LEU A 597 -34.76 12.15 -38.71
C LEU A 597 -35.19 12.37 -37.25
N GLY A 598 -34.54 11.65 -36.34
CA GLY A 598 -34.56 11.94 -34.91
C GLY A 598 -33.25 12.62 -34.49
N PHE A 599 -33.33 13.75 -33.82
CA PHE A 599 -32.17 14.52 -33.37
C PHE A 599 -31.96 14.31 -31.88
N THR A 600 -31.03 13.44 -31.49
CA THR A 600 -30.58 13.40 -30.10
C THR A 600 -29.68 14.59 -29.81
N PHE A 601 -30.17 15.47 -28.94
CA PHE A 601 -29.52 16.67 -28.49
C PHE A 601 -29.46 16.63 -26.96
N SER A 602 -28.31 16.23 -26.42
CA SER A 602 -28.13 15.91 -25.00
C SER A 602 -27.89 17.15 -24.12
N PHE A 603 -28.78 18.13 -24.22
CA PHE A 603 -28.75 19.35 -23.43
C PHE A 603 -30.17 19.69 -22.92
N PRO A 604 -30.28 20.53 -21.88
CA PRO A 604 -31.59 20.96 -21.38
C PRO A 604 -32.37 21.72 -22.45
N CYS A 605 -33.42 21.10 -22.98
CA CYS A 605 -34.32 21.71 -23.95
C CYS A 605 -35.73 21.81 -23.39
N ARG A 606 -36.30 23.01 -23.43
CA ARG A 606 -37.73 23.21 -23.19
C ARG A 606 -38.47 22.87 -24.49
N GLN A 607 -39.13 21.72 -24.50
CA GLN A 607 -39.92 21.30 -25.64
C GLN A 607 -41.34 21.88 -25.55
N THR A 608 -41.91 22.20 -26.72
CA THR A 608 -43.34 22.56 -26.87
C THR A 608 -44.09 21.54 -27.73
N SER A 609 -43.34 20.76 -28.50
CA SER A 609 -43.78 19.57 -29.22
C SER A 609 -42.59 18.63 -29.38
N ILE A 610 -42.84 17.41 -29.88
CA ILE A 610 -41.77 16.42 -30.09
C ILE A 610 -40.68 16.90 -31.06
N ASP A 611 -41.02 17.79 -31.99
CA ASP A 611 -40.16 18.33 -33.04
C ASP A 611 -39.73 19.80 -32.82
N LYS A 612 -39.94 20.34 -31.61
CA LYS A 612 -39.53 21.70 -31.22
C LYS A 612 -38.87 21.70 -29.85
N GLY A 613 -37.68 22.27 -29.76
CA GLY A 613 -36.89 22.26 -28.53
C GLY A 613 -36.04 23.52 -28.41
N THR A 614 -36.43 24.41 -27.51
CA THR A 614 -35.64 25.60 -27.19
C THR A 614 -34.52 25.23 -26.23
N LEU A 615 -33.26 25.46 -26.60
CA LEU A 615 -32.13 25.27 -25.69
C LEU A 615 -32.26 26.24 -24.50
N ILE A 616 -32.21 25.70 -23.27
CA ILE A 616 -32.32 26.50 -22.05
C ILE A 616 -30.96 27.09 -21.68
N GLU A 617 -29.96 26.22 -21.52
CA GLU A 617 -28.60 26.61 -21.19
C GLU A 617 -27.63 25.52 -21.67
N TRP A 618 -26.42 25.91 -22.05
CA TRP A 618 -25.36 24.97 -22.34
C TRP A 618 -24.86 24.31 -21.07
N THR A 619 -24.57 23.02 -21.18
CA THR A 619 -23.92 22.23 -20.13
C THR A 619 -22.65 21.57 -20.68
N LYS A 620 -21.89 20.92 -19.80
CA LYS A 620 -20.65 20.21 -20.15
C LYS A 620 -19.59 21.19 -20.71
N GLY A 621 -19.09 20.98 -21.92
CA GLY A 621 -18.02 21.76 -22.55
C GLY A 621 -18.45 22.67 -23.71
N PHE A 622 -19.74 22.73 -24.02
CA PHE A 622 -20.28 23.56 -25.11
C PHE A 622 -20.54 25.00 -24.65
N LYS A 623 -20.36 25.96 -25.55
CA LYS A 623 -20.63 27.38 -25.30
C LYS A 623 -20.88 28.18 -26.58
N ALA A 624 -21.41 27.54 -27.62
CA ALA A 624 -21.66 28.22 -28.88
C ALA A 624 -22.66 29.38 -28.69
N THR A 625 -22.32 30.57 -29.17
CA THR A 625 -23.17 31.77 -29.01
C THR A 625 -24.43 31.67 -29.86
N ASP A 626 -25.47 32.44 -29.51
CA ASP A 626 -26.70 32.54 -30.31
C ASP A 626 -27.46 31.20 -30.46
N CYS A 627 -27.27 30.29 -29.50
CA CYS A 627 -28.01 29.02 -29.40
C CYS A 627 -29.00 29.03 -28.22
N GLU A 628 -28.61 29.58 -27.07
CA GLU A 628 -29.46 29.59 -25.86
C GLU A 628 -30.67 30.49 -26.08
N GLY A 629 -31.87 29.96 -25.83
CA GLY A 629 -33.14 30.64 -26.14
C GLY A 629 -33.68 30.37 -27.54
N GLU A 630 -32.91 29.73 -28.42
CA GLU A 630 -33.30 29.39 -29.80
C GLU A 630 -33.78 27.94 -29.94
N ASP A 631 -34.64 27.68 -30.92
CA ASP A 631 -35.11 26.33 -31.26
C ASP A 631 -34.06 25.58 -32.09
N VAL A 632 -33.48 24.53 -31.51
CA VAL A 632 -32.36 23.78 -32.13
C VAL A 632 -32.78 23.03 -33.39
N VAL A 633 -34.07 22.73 -33.56
CA VAL A 633 -34.59 22.12 -34.77
C VAL A 633 -34.68 23.16 -35.87
N ASP A 634 -35.14 24.38 -35.55
CA ASP A 634 -35.18 25.47 -36.52
C ASP A 634 -33.76 25.90 -36.94
N MET A 635 -32.81 25.97 -36.00
CA MET A 635 -31.39 26.19 -36.32
C MET A 635 -30.83 25.12 -37.27
N LEU A 636 -31.16 23.85 -37.05
CA LEU A 636 -30.76 22.76 -37.94
C LEU A 636 -31.43 22.88 -39.32
N ARG A 637 -32.72 23.25 -39.37
CA ARG A 637 -33.43 23.51 -40.64
C ARG A 637 -32.80 24.65 -41.41
N GLU A 638 -32.40 25.73 -40.74
CA GLU A 638 -31.72 26.86 -41.37
C GLU A 638 -30.35 26.48 -41.94
N ALA A 639 -29.55 25.71 -41.20
CA ALA A 639 -28.27 25.20 -41.69
C ALA A 639 -28.43 24.29 -42.92
N ILE A 640 -29.45 23.42 -42.93
CA ILE A 640 -29.79 22.59 -44.09
C ILE A 640 -30.16 23.47 -45.30
N LYS A 641 -30.98 24.51 -45.08
CA LYS A 641 -31.36 25.48 -46.13
C LYS A 641 -30.16 26.26 -46.66
N ARG A 642 -29.27 26.75 -45.79
CA ARG A 642 -28.03 27.46 -46.20
C ARG A 642 -27.18 26.61 -47.13
N ARG A 643 -27.07 25.32 -46.84
CA ARG A 643 -26.29 24.37 -47.66
C ARG A 643 -26.95 24.03 -49.00
N ASN A 644 -28.28 23.90 -49.04
CA ASN A 644 -29.07 23.68 -50.26
C ASN A 644 -28.63 22.44 -51.09
N GLU A 645 -28.22 21.35 -50.45
CA GLU A 645 -27.76 20.10 -51.10
C GLU A 645 -28.72 18.92 -50.92
N PHE A 646 -29.50 18.90 -49.83
CA PHE A 646 -30.43 17.83 -49.47
C PHE A 646 -31.53 18.38 -48.56
N ASP A 647 -32.57 17.58 -48.34
CA ASP A 647 -33.68 17.92 -47.44
C ASP A 647 -33.98 16.75 -46.48
N LEU A 648 -34.39 17.07 -45.26
CA LEU A 648 -34.63 16.10 -44.18
C LEU A 648 -35.94 16.40 -43.44
N ASP A 649 -36.67 15.33 -43.12
CA ASP A 649 -37.88 15.39 -42.34
C ASP A 649 -37.53 15.23 -40.85
N ILE A 650 -37.28 16.33 -40.14
CA ILE A 650 -36.94 16.30 -38.71
C ILE A 650 -38.24 16.09 -37.92
N VAL A 651 -38.40 14.88 -37.38
CA VAL A 651 -39.63 14.43 -36.72
C VAL A 651 -39.56 14.62 -35.20
N ALA A 652 -38.37 14.55 -34.64
CA ALA A 652 -38.20 14.58 -33.19
C ALA A 652 -36.85 15.20 -32.80
N VAL A 653 -36.84 15.96 -31.71
CA VAL A 653 -35.65 16.28 -30.90
C VAL A 653 -35.77 15.55 -29.57
N VAL A 654 -34.69 14.88 -29.15
CA VAL A 654 -34.72 13.94 -28.02
C VAL A 654 -33.48 14.11 -27.14
N ASN A 655 -33.63 13.86 -25.83
CA ASN A 655 -32.49 13.78 -24.94
C ASN A 655 -31.87 12.36 -24.97
N ASP A 656 -30.58 12.22 -24.71
CA ASP A 656 -29.89 10.92 -24.73
C ASP A 656 -30.40 9.92 -23.69
N THR A 657 -30.84 10.41 -22.52
CA THR A 657 -31.51 9.59 -21.50
C THR A 657 -32.76 8.92 -22.09
N VAL A 658 -33.59 9.68 -22.79
CA VAL A 658 -34.84 9.22 -23.41
C VAL A 658 -34.54 8.23 -24.53
N GLY A 659 -33.54 8.53 -25.38
CA GLY A 659 -33.06 7.59 -26.39
C GLY A 659 -32.61 6.26 -25.78
N THR A 660 -31.82 6.32 -24.71
CA THR A 660 -31.32 5.13 -23.99
C THR A 660 -32.46 4.30 -23.40
N MET A 661 -33.44 4.95 -22.77
CA MET A 661 -34.66 4.29 -22.26
C MET A 661 -35.41 3.58 -23.39
N MET A 662 -35.60 4.26 -24.52
CA MET A 662 -36.36 3.73 -25.67
C MET A 662 -35.63 2.56 -26.34
N THR A 663 -34.30 2.60 -26.41
CA THR A 663 -33.50 1.48 -26.91
C THR A 663 -33.66 0.23 -26.07
N CYS A 664 -33.54 0.37 -24.74
CA CYS A 664 -33.70 -0.76 -23.84
C CYS A 664 -35.17 -1.22 -23.77
N GLY A 665 -36.12 -0.29 -23.84
CA GLY A 665 -37.57 -0.57 -23.91
C GLY A 665 -38.01 -1.39 -25.11
N HIS A 666 -37.29 -1.28 -26.24
CA HIS A 666 -37.54 -2.13 -27.39
C HIS A 666 -37.19 -3.62 -27.14
N GLU A 667 -36.26 -3.88 -26.21
CA GLU A 667 -35.81 -5.23 -25.87
C GLU A 667 -36.51 -5.77 -24.61
N ASP A 668 -36.70 -4.94 -23.60
CA ASP A 668 -37.41 -5.25 -22.35
C ASP A 668 -38.58 -4.28 -22.13
N PRO A 669 -39.83 -4.75 -22.25
CA PRO A 669 -41.02 -3.94 -22.02
C PRO A 669 -41.14 -3.35 -20.61
N ASN A 670 -40.38 -3.84 -19.62
CA ASN A 670 -40.36 -3.28 -18.26
C ASN A 670 -39.45 -2.05 -18.14
N CYS A 671 -38.75 -1.66 -19.21
CA CYS A 671 -37.86 -0.51 -19.18
C CYS A 671 -38.64 0.80 -19.31
N GLU A 672 -38.79 1.53 -18.21
CA GLU A 672 -39.49 2.83 -18.15
C GLU A 672 -38.59 3.94 -17.55
N ILE A 673 -37.27 3.71 -17.46
CA ILE A 673 -36.27 4.66 -16.97
C ILE A 673 -35.03 4.60 -17.87
N GLY A 674 -34.47 5.77 -18.20
CA GLY A 674 -33.18 5.91 -18.88
C GLY A 674 -32.19 6.65 -17.99
N LEU A 675 -30.95 6.18 -17.91
CA LEU A 675 -29.91 6.73 -17.05
C LEU A 675 -28.60 6.91 -17.84
N ILE A 676 -28.00 8.09 -17.71
CA ILE A 676 -26.70 8.41 -18.31
C ILE A 676 -25.66 8.62 -17.22
N ALA A 677 -24.59 7.83 -17.28
CA ALA A 677 -23.41 7.90 -16.42
C ALA A 677 -22.13 7.91 -17.25
N GLY A 678 -21.82 9.08 -17.81
CA GLY A 678 -20.70 9.30 -18.73
C GLY A 678 -20.00 10.64 -18.46
N THR A 679 -19.79 11.45 -19.51
CA THR A 679 -19.26 12.81 -19.37
C THR A 679 -20.14 13.66 -18.47
N GLY A 680 -21.47 13.60 -18.67
CA GLY A 680 -22.48 14.17 -17.79
C GLY A 680 -23.26 13.10 -17.01
N SER A 681 -24.21 13.57 -16.23
CA SER A 681 -25.13 12.77 -15.41
C SER A 681 -26.56 13.23 -15.64
N ASN A 682 -27.42 12.35 -16.16
CA ASN A 682 -28.84 12.65 -16.30
C ASN A 682 -29.71 11.39 -16.22
N MET A 683 -31.02 11.57 -16.02
CA MET A 683 -32.01 10.51 -15.99
C MET A 683 -33.34 10.96 -16.61
N CYS A 684 -34.08 10.03 -17.18
CA CYS A 684 -35.47 10.21 -17.58
C CYS A 684 -36.33 9.04 -17.10
N TYR A 685 -37.65 9.23 -17.03
CA TYR A 685 -38.59 8.14 -16.75
C TYR A 685 -39.98 8.42 -17.30
N MET A 686 -40.80 7.39 -17.44
CA MET A 686 -42.23 7.52 -17.79
C MET A 686 -43.04 7.95 -16.57
N GLU A 687 -43.55 9.18 -16.60
CA GLU A 687 -44.43 9.79 -15.58
C GLU A 687 -45.89 9.73 -16.02
N GLU A 688 -46.81 9.67 -15.06
CA GLU A 688 -48.26 9.72 -15.30
C GLU A 688 -48.68 11.16 -15.68
N MET A 689 -49.46 11.33 -16.75
CA MET A 689 -49.86 12.66 -17.25
C MET A 689 -50.52 13.53 -16.19
N ARG A 690 -51.35 12.94 -15.32
CA ARG A 690 -51.98 13.62 -14.17
C ARG A 690 -51.01 14.31 -13.21
N ASN A 691 -49.74 13.91 -13.18
CA ASN A 691 -48.71 14.49 -12.33
C ASN A 691 -47.96 15.64 -13.03
N ILE A 692 -48.13 15.81 -14.34
CA ILE A 692 -47.39 16.77 -15.17
C ILE A 692 -48.24 18.02 -15.38
N GLU A 693 -48.25 18.95 -14.43
CA GLU A 693 -49.07 20.17 -14.52
C GLU A 693 -48.61 21.15 -15.62
N LEU A 694 -47.46 20.88 -16.24
CA LEU A 694 -46.85 21.69 -17.30
C LEU A 694 -47.48 21.45 -18.69
N VAL A 695 -48.15 20.32 -18.88
CA VAL A 695 -48.79 19.94 -20.15
C VAL A 695 -50.28 19.75 -19.90
N GLU A 696 -51.12 20.15 -20.85
CA GLU A 696 -52.56 19.92 -20.74
C GLU A 696 -52.91 18.43 -21.00
N GLY A 697 -53.82 17.89 -20.20
CA GLY A 697 -54.27 16.50 -20.27
C GLY A 697 -53.83 15.65 -19.08
N ASP A 698 -54.68 14.73 -18.64
CA ASP A 698 -54.47 13.86 -17.47
C ASP A 698 -54.40 12.36 -17.83
N GLU A 699 -54.72 11.99 -19.08
CA GLU A 699 -54.72 10.61 -19.56
C GLU A 699 -53.37 10.16 -20.13
N GLY A 700 -52.94 8.95 -19.75
CA GLY A 700 -51.74 8.32 -20.28
C GLY A 700 -50.46 8.69 -19.54
N LYS A 701 -49.32 8.54 -20.22
CA LYS A 701 -47.99 8.78 -19.67
C LYS A 701 -47.15 9.63 -20.63
N MET A 702 -46.17 10.33 -20.10
CA MET A 702 -45.15 11.02 -20.88
C MET A 702 -43.78 10.81 -20.26
N CYS A 703 -42.75 10.62 -21.08
CA CYS A 703 -41.39 10.62 -20.59
C CYS A 703 -40.99 12.02 -20.11
N ILE A 704 -40.43 12.09 -18.91
CA ILE A 704 -39.85 13.30 -18.33
C ILE A 704 -38.33 13.19 -18.38
N ASN A 705 -37.68 14.19 -18.95
CA ASN A 705 -36.26 14.43 -18.79
C ASN A 705 -36.03 15.20 -17.47
N THR A 706 -35.41 14.56 -16.49
CA THR A 706 -35.31 15.17 -15.15
C THR A 706 -34.41 16.41 -15.13
N GLU A 707 -33.34 16.41 -15.94
CA GLU A 707 -32.21 17.34 -15.79
C GLU A 707 -31.73 17.40 -14.33
N TRP A 708 -31.59 16.23 -13.69
CA TRP A 708 -31.26 16.12 -12.27
C TRP A 708 -29.86 16.66 -11.91
N GLY A 709 -29.05 17.03 -12.91
CA GLY A 709 -27.69 17.53 -12.71
C GLY A 709 -27.69 18.81 -11.90
N GLY A 710 -28.74 19.63 -12.05
CA GLY A 710 -29.00 20.85 -11.28
C GLY A 710 -29.47 20.62 -9.85
N PHE A 711 -29.71 19.38 -9.42
CA PHE A 711 -30.02 19.09 -8.02
C PHE A 711 -28.94 19.68 -7.10
N GLY A 712 -29.35 20.42 -6.08
CA GLY A 712 -28.43 21.09 -5.16
C GLY A 712 -28.00 22.50 -5.54
N ASP A 713 -28.37 23.01 -6.72
CA ASP A 713 -28.07 24.39 -7.13
C ASP A 713 -28.74 25.43 -6.21
N ASN A 714 -29.81 25.04 -5.51
CA ASN A 714 -30.47 25.82 -4.46
C ASN A 714 -29.86 25.63 -3.06
N GLY A 715 -28.77 24.88 -2.94
CA GLY A 715 -28.06 24.60 -1.70
C GLY A 715 -28.61 23.42 -0.88
N CYS A 716 -29.60 22.67 -1.37
CA CYS A 716 -30.24 21.61 -0.58
C CYS A 716 -29.33 20.40 -0.25
N ILE A 717 -28.16 20.30 -0.90
CA ILE A 717 -27.14 19.27 -0.66
C ILE A 717 -25.79 19.85 -0.23
N ASP A 718 -25.74 21.12 0.19
CA ASP A 718 -24.49 21.74 0.64
C ASP A 718 -23.90 21.05 1.88
N ASP A 719 -24.70 20.30 2.64
CA ASP A 719 -24.30 19.49 3.78
C ASP A 719 -23.43 18.26 3.43
N ILE A 720 -23.49 17.78 2.18
CA ILE A 720 -22.67 16.65 1.69
C ILE A 720 -21.60 17.08 0.68
N ARG A 721 -21.56 18.37 0.33
CA ARG A 721 -20.50 18.94 -0.51
C ARG A 721 -19.25 19.17 0.34
N THR A 722 -18.11 18.85 -0.25
CA THR A 722 -16.80 19.08 0.37
C THR A 722 -16.16 20.35 -0.18
N GLN A 723 -15.14 20.84 0.52
CA GLN A 723 -14.27 21.92 0.02
C GLN A 723 -13.64 21.62 -1.37
N TYR A 724 -13.55 20.35 -1.75
CA TYR A 724 -13.03 19.95 -3.07
C TYR A 724 -14.10 20.10 -4.15
N ASP A 725 -15.35 19.77 -3.84
CA ASP A 725 -16.49 19.96 -4.74
C ASP A 725 -16.72 21.45 -5.01
N GLU A 726 -16.58 22.30 -3.98
CA GLU A 726 -16.64 23.76 -4.10
C GLU A 726 -15.56 24.30 -5.05
N LYS A 727 -14.30 23.88 -4.88
CA LYS A 727 -13.20 24.29 -5.78
C LYS A 727 -13.40 23.85 -7.23
N VAL A 728 -13.98 22.67 -7.43
CA VAL A 728 -14.33 22.19 -8.79
C VAL A 728 -15.45 23.03 -9.39
N ASP A 729 -16.48 23.36 -8.60
CA ASP A 729 -17.59 24.22 -9.01
C ASP A 729 -17.12 25.64 -9.38
N GLU A 730 -16.38 26.31 -8.49
CA GLU A 730 -15.80 27.65 -8.72
C GLU A 730 -14.89 27.69 -9.95
N GLY A 731 -14.13 26.62 -10.19
CA GLY A 731 -13.22 26.52 -11.31
C GLY A 731 -13.86 26.08 -12.63
N SER A 732 -15.13 25.68 -12.63
CA SER A 732 -15.82 25.15 -13.82
C SER A 732 -16.27 26.24 -14.79
N LEU A 733 -16.79 25.83 -15.95
CA LEU A 733 -17.37 26.75 -16.95
C LEU A 733 -18.71 27.35 -16.49
N ASN A 734 -19.39 26.70 -15.56
CA ASN A 734 -20.72 27.04 -15.07
C ASN A 734 -20.77 27.05 -13.51
N PRO A 735 -20.07 27.97 -12.83
CA PRO A 735 -20.04 28.03 -11.37
C PRO A 735 -21.43 28.19 -10.75
N GLY A 736 -21.69 27.46 -9.67
CA GLY A 736 -22.96 27.47 -8.95
C GLY A 736 -24.09 26.67 -9.63
N LYS A 737 -23.80 26.05 -10.78
CA LYS A 737 -24.74 25.21 -11.55
C LYS A 737 -24.31 23.76 -11.59
N GLN A 738 -25.25 22.87 -11.87
CA GLN A 738 -24.97 21.45 -12.09
C GLN A 738 -24.23 20.79 -10.91
N ARG A 739 -24.51 21.23 -9.68
CA ARG A 739 -23.74 20.82 -8.49
C ARG A 739 -23.76 19.31 -8.25
N TYR A 740 -24.90 18.65 -8.48
CA TYR A 740 -25.00 17.20 -8.35
C TYR A 740 -24.29 16.45 -9.48
N GLU A 741 -24.38 16.93 -10.72
CA GLU A 741 -23.61 16.38 -11.84
C GLU A 741 -22.09 16.47 -11.61
N LYS A 742 -21.62 17.57 -10.99
CA LYS A 742 -20.20 17.77 -10.65
C LYS A 742 -19.68 16.80 -9.60
N MET A 743 -20.54 16.28 -8.73
CA MET A 743 -20.15 15.26 -7.75
C MET A 743 -20.19 13.83 -8.29
N THR A 744 -20.76 13.62 -9.48
CA THR A 744 -21.17 12.28 -9.94
C THR A 744 -20.63 11.88 -11.31
N SER A 745 -20.47 12.80 -12.25
CA SER A 745 -20.14 12.49 -13.65
C SER A 745 -18.65 12.48 -13.96
N GLY A 746 -18.29 11.72 -15.00
CA GLY A 746 -16.90 11.45 -15.39
C GLY A 746 -16.08 12.68 -15.81
N MET A 747 -16.73 13.79 -16.17
CA MET A 747 -16.05 15.07 -16.46
C MET A 747 -15.42 15.70 -15.21
N TYR A 748 -16.00 15.46 -14.02
CA TYR A 748 -15.63 16.18 -12.80
C TYR A 748 -14.98 15.30 -11.73
N LEU A 749 -15.24 13.97 -11.71
CA LEU A 749 -14.61 13.07 -10.73
C LEU A 749 -13.08 13.18 -10.73
N GLY A 750 -12.47 13.29 -11.92
CA GLY A 750 -11.03 13.47 -12.06
C GLY A 750 -10.52 14.79 -11.50
N GLU A 751 -11.31 15.86 -11.59
CA GLU A 751 -10.95 17.15 -11.02
C GLU A 751 -11.09 17.16 -9.49
N ILE A 752 -12.08 16.48 -8.93
CA ILE A 752 -12.19 16.29 -7.47
C ILE A 752 -10.95 15.55 -6.96
N VAL A 753 -10.59 14.44 -7.61
CA VAL A 753 -9.36 13.69 -7.30
C VAL A 753 -8.15 14.62 -7.38
N ARG A 754 -7.98 15.36 -8.48
CA ARG A 754 -6.86 16.29 -8.66
C ARG A 754 -6.78 17.33 -7.55
N GLN A 755 -7.90 17.91 -7.11
CA GLN A 755 -7.94 18.88 -6.01
C GLN A 755 -7.54 18.27 -4.66
N ILE A 756 -7.96 17.03 -4.38
CA ILE A 756 -7.53 16.29 -3.19
C ILE A 756 -6.02 16.03 -3.24
N LEU A 757 -5.50 15.55 -4.38
CA LEU A 757 -4.08 15.26 -4.53
C LEU A 757 -3.21 16.53 -4.38
N ILE A 758 -3.67 17.68 -4.91
CA ILE A 758 -3.00 18.96 -4.68
C ILE A 758 -2.95 19.30 -3.18
N ASP A 759 -4.06 19.12 -2.47
CA ASP A 759 -4.14 19.45 -1.05
C ASP A 759 -3.24 18.54 -0.20
N LEU A 760 -3.28 17.23 -0.42
CA LEU A 760 -2.39 16.28 0.23
C LEU A 760 -0.92 16.55 -0.10
N THR A 761 -0.61 16.96 -1.32
CA THR A 761 0.75 17.37 -1.70
C THR A 761 1.18 18.64 -0.95
N LYS A 762 0.31 19.65 -0.83
CA LYS A 762 0.61 20.87 -0.03
C LYS A 762 0.90 20.55 1.43
N GLN A 763 0.22 19.55 1.98
CA GLN A 763 0.43 19.07 3.34
C GLN A 763 1.69 18.20 3.50
N GLY A 764 2.43 17.93 2.41
CA GLY A 764 3.62 17.07 2.42
C GLY A 764 3.32 15.58 2.55
N LEU A 765 2.09 15.16 2.26
CA LEU A 765 1.60 13.78 2.40
C LEU A 765 1.74 12.97 1.10
N LEU A 766 1.94 13.64 -0.03
CA LEU A 766 2.11 13.02 -1.35
C LEU A 766 3.24 13.71 -2.13
N PHE A 767 3.83 12.96 -3.06
CA PHE A 767 4.77 13.46 -4.08
C PHE A 767 5.90 14.32 -3.49
N ARG A 768 6.39 13.94 -2.30
CA ARG A 768 7.44 14.66 -1.55
C ARG A 768 7.12 16.15 -1.31
N GLY A 769 5.85 16.51 -1.28
CA GLY A 769 5.39 17.89 -1.11
C GLY A 769 5.50 18.76 -2.36
N GLN A 770 5.82 18.19 -3.53
CA GLN A 770 6.07 18.95 -4.76
C GLN A 770 4.89 18.90 -5.72
N ILE A 771 4.23 20.04 -5.92
CA ILE A 771 3.15 20.16 -6.90
C ILE A 771 3.75 20.35 -8.30
N SER A 772 3.71 19.29 -9.12
CA SER A 772 4.17 19.33 -10.51
C SER A 772 3.24 20.13 -11.43
N GLU A 773 3.76 20.63 -12.55
CA GLU A 773 2.94 21.30 -13.59
C GLU A 773 1.86 20.37 -14.14
N ARG A 774 2.15 19.07 -14.24
CA ARG A 774 1.16 18.06 -14.62
C ARG A 774 0.01 17.99 -13.62
N LEU A 775 0.29 17.99 -12.31
CA LEU A 775 -0.77 17.98 -11.29
C LEU A 775 -1.62 19.28 -11.30
N ARG A 776 -1.06 20.41 -11.76
CA ARG A 776 -1.79 21.66 -11.97
C ARG A 776 -2.70 21.63 -13.21
N THR A 777 -2.43 20.74 -14.16
CA THR A 777 -3.17 20.64 -15.43
C THR A 777 -4.57 20.08 -15.18
N ARG A 778 -5.60 20.87 -15.48
CA ARG A 778 -7.01 20.45 -15.38
C ARG A 778 -7.29 19.34 -16.40
N GLY A 779 -8.13 18.38 -16.01
CA GLY A 779 -8.55 17.26 -16.86
C GLY A 779 -7.53 16.13 -16.99
N ILE A 780 -6.41 16.17 -16.26
CA ILE A 780 -5.36 15.14 -16.35
C ILE A 780 -5.84 13.73 -15.93
N PHE A 781 -6.85 13.66 -15.06
CA PHE A 781 -7.45 12.40 -14.61
C PHE A 781 -8.75 12.12 -15.37
N GLU A 782 -8.64 11.75 -16.63
CA GLU A 782 -9.81 11.29 -17.41
C GLU A 782 -10.45 10.04 -16.79
N THR A 783 -11.75 9.82 -17.10
CA THR A 783 -12.50 8.64 -16.64
C THR A 783 -11.80 7.31 -16.92
N LYS A 784 -11.06 7.22 -18.03
CA LYS A 784 -10.25 6.06 -18.38
C LYS A 784 -9.16 5.78 -17.33
N PHE A 785 -8.43 6.81 -16.90
CA PHE A 785 -7.36 6.65 -15.93
C PHE A 785 -7.90 6.31 -14.54
N LEU A 786 -8.99 6.95 -14.11
CA LEU A 786 -9.70 6.58 -12.87
C LEU A 786 -10.08 5.09 -12.88
N SER A 787 -10.71 4.64 -13.96
CA SER A 787 -11.12 3.24 -14.13
C SER A 787 -9.94 2.26 -14.13
N GLN A 788 -8.80 2.66 -14.72
CA GLN A 788 -7.59 1.85 -14.72
C GLN A 788 -6.96 1.77 -13.32
N ILE A 789 -6.76 2.90 -12.65
CA ILE A 789 -6.15 2.98 -11.30
C ILE A 789 -6.92 2.10 -10.29
N GLU A 790 -8.25 2.08 -10.38
CA GLU A 790 -9.11 1.31 -9.47
C GLU A 790 -9.29 -0.16 -9.86
N SER A 791 -8.69 -0.62 -10.96
CA SER A 791 -8.84 -2.00 -11.41
C SER A 791 -8.26 -3.01 -10.41
N ASP A 792 -9.04 -4.03 -10.06
CA ASP A 792 -8.60 -5.13 -9.17
C ASP A 792 -7.54 -6.03 -9.82
N ARG A 793 -7.41 -5.95 -11.16
CA ARG A 793 -6.45 -6.77 -11.92
C ARG A 793 -5.07 -6.13 -12.03
N LEU A 794 -4.90 -4.89 -11.59
CA LEU A 794 -3.62 -4.20 -11.66
C LEU A 794 -2.82 -4.37 -10.38
N ALA A 795 -1.56 -4.79 -10.54
CA ALA A 795 -0.57 -4.77 -9.47
C ALA A 795 -0.17 -3.32 -9.14
N LEU A 796 0.38 -3.09 -7.94
CA LEU A 796 0.74 -1.74 -7.48
C LEU A 796 1.71 -1.03 -8.43
N LEU A 797 2.67 -1.78 -9.00
CA LEU A 797 3.64 -1.26 -9.97
C LEU A 797 2.99 -0.75 -11.27
N GLN A 798 1.85 -1.33 -11.68
CA GLN A 798 1.12 -0.88 -12.86
C GLN A 798 0.36 0.42 -12.57
N VAL A 799 -0.20 0.57 -11.37
CA VAL A 799 -0.79 1.85 -10.92
C VAL A 799 0.27 2.94 -10.92
N ARG A 800 1.46 2.67 -10.36
CA ARG A 800 2.59 3.59 -10.42
C ARG A 800 2.97 3.98 -11.85
N SER A 801 3.07 3.00 -12.74
CA SER A 801 3.39 3.24 -14.16
C SER A 801 2.38 4.17 -14.82
N ILE A 802 1.08 4.04 -14.54
CA ILE A 802 0.04 4.94 -15.05
C ILE A 802 0.27 6.36 -14.54
N LEU A 803 0.53 6.55 -13.24
CA LEU A 803 0.79 7.86 -12.65
C LEU A 803 2.06 8.51 -13.22
N GLN A 804 3.11 7.72 -13.44
CA GLN A 804 4.34 8.18 -14.09
C GLN A 804 4.12 8.56 -15.56
N GLN A 805 3.27 7.83 -16.29
CA GLN A 805 2.87 8.19 -17.67
C GLN A 805 2.09 9.50 -17.73
N LEU A 806 1.31 9.82 -16.69
CA LEU A 806 0.68 11.13 -16.52
C LEU A 806 1.69 12.24 -16.16
N GLY A 807 2.94 11.87 -15.88
CA GLY A 807 4.03 12.77 -15.50
C GLY A 807 4.01 13.18 -14.03
N LEU A 808 3.50 12.29 -13.17
CA LEU A 808 3.57 12.42 -11.72
C LEU A 808 4.71 11.55 -11.19
N ASP A 809 5.66 12.13 -10.44
CA ASP A 809 6.74 11.39 -9.77
C ASP A 809 6.17 10.66 -8.53
N SER A 810 5.44 9.57 -8.78
CA SER A 810 4.78 8.78 -7.76
C SER A 810 5.65 7.62 -7.29
N THR A 811 5.70 7.42 -5.98
CA THR A 811 6.21 6.21 -5.33
C THR A 811 5.13 5.12 -5.22
N CYS A 812 5.49 3.93 -4.75
CA CYS A 812 4.51 2.90 -4.40
C CYS A 812 3.49 3.39 -3.34
N GLU A 813 3.94 4.09 -2.30
CA GLU A 813 3.05 4.64 -1.26
C GLU A 813 2.13 5.73 -1.81
N ASP A 814 2.65 6.63 -2.65
CA ASP A 814 1.81 7.62 -3.34
C ASP A 814 0.73 6.94 -4.18
N SER A 815 1.08 5.85 -4.87
CA SER A 815 0.16 5.09 -5.72
C SER A 815 -0.98 4.43 -4.92
N ILE A 816 -0.70 3.95 -3.71
CA ILE A 816 -1.73 3.42 -2.79
C ILE A 816 -2.71 4.53 -2.43
N VAL A 817 -2.20 5.67 -1.96
CA VAL A 817 -3.04 6.80 -1.53
C VAL A 817 -3.86 7.37 -2.70
N VAL A 818 -3.27 7.52 -3.89
CA VAL A 818 -3.99 7.97 -5.09
C VAL A 818 -5.12 7.00 -5.44
N LYS A 819 -4.88 5.68 -5.38
CA LYS A 819 -5.92 4.67 -5.61
C LYS A 819 -7.06 4.77 -4.58
N GLU A 820 -6.75 5.00 -3.31
CA GLU A 820 -7.76 5.19 -2.26
C GLU A 820 -8.57 6.47 -2.45
N VAL A 821 -7.93 7.57 -2.85
CA VAL A 821 -8.61 8.84 -3.20
C VAL A 821 -9.58 8.63 -4.38
N CYS A 822 -9.14 7.97 -5.45
CA CYS A 822 -10.02 7.62 -6.58
C CYS A 822 -11.23 6.82 -6.10
N GLY A 823 -10.98 5.74 -5.34
CA GLY A 823 -12.04 4.87 -4.83
C GLY A 823 -13.04 5.56 -3.90
N ALA A 824 -12.60 6.51 -3.07
CA ALA A 824 -13.48 7.29 -2.22
C ALA A 824 -14.42 8.19 -3.05
N VAL A 825 -13.88 8.87 -4.07
CA VAL A 825 -14.63 9.78 -4.94
C VAL A 825 -15.61 9.00 -5.83
N SER A 826 -15.16 7.92 -6.48
CA SER A 826 -15.98 7.11 -7.39
C SER A 826 -17.08 6.33 -6.66
N ARG A 827 -16.80 5.81 -5.45
CA ARG A 827 -17.81 5.18 -4.58
C ARG A 827 -18.90 6.16 -4.20
N ARG A 828 -18.55 7.36 -3.72
CA ARG A 828 -19.52 8.40 -3.37
C ARG A 828 -20.41 8.74 -4.57
N ALA A 829 -19.80 8.92 -5.74
CA ALA A 829 -20.52 9.18 -6.99
C ALA A 829 -21.56 8.09 -7.32
N ALA A 830 -21.17 6.81 -7.26
CA ALA A 830 -22.07 5.69 -7.51
C ALA A 830 -23.22 5.59 -6.49
N GLN A 831 -22.94 5.88 -5.21
CA GLN A 831 -23.96 5.91 -4.16
C GLN A 831 -24.96 7.06 -4.38
N LEU A 832 -24.48 8.24 -4.76
CA LEU A 832 -25.33 9.37 -5.09
C LEU A 832 -26.26 9.04 -6.26
N TYR A 833 -25.73 8.47 -7.35
CA TYR A 833 -26.55 7.94 -8.46
C TYR A 833 -27.61 6.95 -7.97
N GLY A 834 -27.23 6.04 -7.07
CA GLY A 834 -28.13 5.07 -6.49
C GLY A 834 -29.26 5.71 -5.68
N ALA A 835 -28.96 6.75 -4.88
CA ALA A 835 -29.97 7.50 -4.14
C ALA A 835 -30.94 8.27 -5.06
N GLY A 836 -30.43 8.87 -6.13
CA GLY A 836 -31.26 9.53 -7.14
C GLY A 836 -32.19 8.57 -7.87
N LEU A 837 -31.67 7.41 -8.31
CA LEU A 837 -32.47 6.37 -8.96
C LEU A 837 -33.48 5.74 -8.00
N ALA A 838 -33.10 5.51 -6.74
CA ALA A 838 -34.00 5.03 -5.69
C ALA A 838 -35.20 5.96 -5.48
N ALA A 839 -35.00 7.29 -5.62
CA ALA A 839 -36.09 8.26 -5.52
C ALA A 839 -37.12 8.12 -6.66
N VAL A 840 -36.67 7.86 -7.90
CA VAL A 840 -37.57 7.66 -9.05
C VAL A 840 -38.31 6.33 -8.99
N VAL A 841 -37.64 5.23 -8.67
CA VAL A 841 -38.31 3.92 -8.64
C VAL A 841 -39.35 3.84 -7.53
N GLU A 842 -39.06 4.41 -6.34
CA GLU A 842 -40.05 4.52 -5.27
C GLU A 842 -41.19 5.48 -5.64
N LYS A 843 -40.89 6.61 -6.31
CA LYS A 843 -41.92 7.50 -6.87
C LYS A 843 -42.89 6.77 -7.76
N LYS A 844 -42.36 6.08 -8.75
CA LYS A 844 -43.16 5.35 -9.70
C LYS A 844 -43.97 4.23 -9.05
N ARG A 845 -43.39 3.51 -8.08
CA ARG A 845 -44.09 2.49 -7.29
C ARG A 845 -45.28 3.09 -6.54
N GLU A 846 -45.07 4.24 -5.89
CA GLU A 846 -46.09 4.94 -5.12
C GLU A 846 -47.19 5.55 -5.99
N ASP A 847 -46.82 6.20 -7.09
CA ASP A 847 -47.76 6.83 -8.02
C ASP A 847 -48.70 5.80 -8.67
N GLN A 848 -48.21 4.56 -8.86
CA GLN A 848 -49.00 3.43 -9.36
C GLN A 848 -49.75 2.67 -8.25
N GLY A 849 -49.60 3.07 -6.97
CA GLY A 849 -50.24 2.42 -5.83
C GLY A 849 -49.76 0.98 -5.61
N LEU A 850 -48.56 0.62 -6.04
CA LEU A 850 -48.03 -0.74 -5.98
C LEU A 850 -47.33 -1.02 -4.65
N GLU A 851 -47.51 -2.23 -4.12
CA GLU A 851 -46.72 -2.69 -2.96
C GLU A 851 -45.27 -3.01 -3.37
N TYR A 852 -45.10 -3.65 -4.52
CA TYR A 852 -43.81 -3.99 -5.13
C TYR A 852 -43.79 -3.56 -6.60
N LEU A 853 -42.66 -3.01 -7.05
CA LEU A 853 -42.44 -2.62 -8.44
C LEU A 853 -41.30 -3.45 -9.04
N LYS A 854 -41.53 -4.06 -10.19
CA LYS A 854 -40.46 -4.62 -11.02
C LYS A 854 -40.21 -3.69 -12.20
N ILE A 855 -38.97 -3.26 -12.39
CA ILE A 855 -38.66 -2.25 -13.41
C ILE A 855 -37.25 -2.44 -13.97
N THR A 856 -37.10 -2.09 -15.24
CA THR A 856 -35.80 -2.05 -15.91
C THR A 856 -35.37 -0.61 -16.16
N VAL A 857 -34.07 -0.35 -16.03
CA VAL A 857 -33.43 0.94 -16.29
C VAL A 857 -32.44 0.72 -17.42
N GLY A 858 -32.64 1.43 -18.54
CA GLY A 858 -31.65 1.49 -19.60
C GLY A 858 -30.50 2.40 -19.19
N VAL A 859 -29.26 1.92 -19.17
CA VAL A 859 -28.08 2.69 -18.75
C VAL A 859 -27.09 2.82 -19.90
N ASP A 860 -26.55 4.02 -20.11
CA ASP A 860 -25.41 4.28 -21.00
C ASP A 860 -24.40 5.23 -20.31
N GLY A 861 -23.20 5.33 -20.86
CA GLY A 861 -22.15 6.24 -20.44
C GLY A 861 -20.83 5.54 -20.14
N THR A 862 -19.74 6.26 -20.43
CA THR A 862 -18.37 5.74 -20.32
C THR A 862 -17.96 5.40 -18.89
N LEU A 863 -18.41 6.17 -17.90
CA LEU A 863 -18.13 5.92 -16.49
C LEU A 863 -18.77 4.60 -16.04
N TYR A 864 -20.05 4.39 -16.35
CA TYR A 864 -20.74 3.14 -16.01
C TYR A 864 -20.15 1.92 -16.74
N LYS A 865 -19.76 2.09 -18.02
CA LYS A 865 -19.19 1.02 -18.86
C LYS A 865 -17.78 0.60 -18.44
N LEU A 866 -16.91 1.56 -18.13
CA LEU A 866 -15.48 1.31 -17.95
C LEU A 866 -15.08 1.12 -16.49
N HIS A 867 -15.80 1.73 -15.54
CA HIS A 867 -15.36 1.76 -14.16
C HIS A 867 -15.60 0.42 -13.46
N PRO A 868 -14.59 -0.17 -12.80
CA PRO A 868 -14.65 -1.54 -12.27
C PRO A 868 -15.72 -1.73 -11.19
N HIS A 869 -16.00 -0.70 -10.39
CA HIS A 869 -16.85 -0.80 -9.21
C HIS A 869 -18.19 -0.06 -9.30
N PHE A 870 -18.35 0.84 -10.28
CA PHE A 870 -19.40 1.87 -10.24
C PHE A 870 -20.80 1.26 -10.38
N SER A 871 -21.00 0.41 -11.39
CA SER A 871 -22.28 -0.25 -11.65
C SER A 871 -22.75 -1.11 -10.48
N ARG A 872 -21.83 -1.86 -9.86
CA ARG A 872 -22.10 -2.70 -8.69
C ARG A 872 -22.52 -1.88 -7.48
N ILE A 873 -21.77 -0.82 -7.14
CA ILE A 873 -22.08 0.03 -5.97
C ILE A 873 -23.41 0.76 -6.18
N LEU A 874 -23.69 1.24 -7.40
CA LEU A 874 -24.96 1.85 -7.74
C LEU A 874 -26.11 0.86 -7.51
N GLN A 875 -26.02 -0.36 -8.04
CA GLN A 875 -27.04 -1.40 -7.87
C GLN A 875 -27.25 -1.79 -6.40
N GLU A 876 -26.17 -1.95 -5.63
CA GLU A 876 -26.22 -2.21 -4.19
C GLU A 876 -26.95 -1.09 -3.44
N THR A 877 -26.65 0.17 -3.78
CA THR A 877 -27.26 1.34 -3.15
C THR A 877 -28.75 1.45 -3.45
N VAL A 878 -29.17 1.23 -4.71
CA VAL A 878 -30.60 1.22 -5.10
C VAL A 878 -31.34 0.12 -4.33
N LYS A 879 -30.77 -1.07 -4.24
CA LYS A 879 -31.38 -2.20 -3.52
C LYS A 879 -31.56 -1.90 -2.02
N GLU A 880 -30.63 -1.17 -1.41
CA GLU A 880 -30.73 -0.77 -0.01
C GLU A 880 -31.79 0.32 0.23
N LEU A 881 -31.87 1.31 -0.66
CA LEU A 881 -32.72 2.49 -0.49
C LEU A 881 -34.14 2.31 -1.04
N ALA A 882 -34.34 1.38 -1.98
CA ALA A 882 -35.62 1.04 -2.57
C ALA A 882 -35.89 -0.47 -2.49
N PRO A 883 -35.97 -1.06 -1.27
CA PRO A 883 -36.06 -2.51 -1.08
C PRO A 883 -37.37 -3.13 -1.62
N ARG A 884 -38.37 -2.31 -1.93
CA ARG A 884 -39.65 -2.73 -2.54
C ARG A 884 -39.64 -2.66 -4.07
N CYS A 885 -38.52 -2.27 -4.67
CA CYS A 885 -38.35 -2.17 -6.11
C CYS A 885 -37.30 -3.21 -6.58
N ASP A 886 -37.72 -4.15 -7.42
CA ASP A 886 -36.82 -5.06 -8.14
C ASP A 886 -36.32 -4.37 -9.42
N VAL A 887 -35.16 -3.71 -9.30
CA VAL A 887 -34.57 -2.86 -10.35
C VAL A 887 -33.51 -3.64 -11.13
N THR A 888 -33.73 -3.80 -12.43
CA THR A 888 -32.75 -4.37 -13.36
C THR A 888 -32.05 -3.25 -14.14
N LEU A 889 -30.73 -3.18 -14.08
CA LEU A 889 -29.94 -2.25 -14.89
C LEU A 889 -29.51 -2.93 -16.18
N MET A 890 -29.98 -2.43 -17.32
CA MET A 890 -29.68 -2.96 -18.65
C MET A 890 -28.77 -2.00 -19.39
N LEU A 891 -27.56 -2.44 -19.71
CA LEU A 891 -26.62 -1.64 -20.50
C LEU A 891 -27.12 -1.48 -21.94
N SER A 892 -27.11 -0.25 -22.43
CA SER A 892 -27.42 0.06 -23.82
C SER A 892 -26.17 0.08 -24.70
N GLU A 893 -26.19 -0.74 -25.75
CA GLU A 893 -25.24 -0.65 -26.86
C GLU A 893 -25.80 0.34 -27.90
N ASP A 894 -25.17 1.51 -28.03
CA ASP A 894 -25.62 2.63 -28.89
C ASP A 894 -27.01 3.20 -28.55
N GLY A 895 -27.25 3.42 -27.24
CA GLY A 895 -28.58 3.74 -26.70
C GLY A 895 -29.24 5.00 -27.27
N SER A 896 -28.49 6.09 -27.40
CA SER A 896 -29.04 7.37 -27.90
C SER A 896 -29.46 7.31 -29.38
N GLY A 897 -28.64 6.72 -30.25
CA GLY A 897 -28.88 6.69 -31.69
C GLY A 897 -30.01 5.73 -32.11
N LYS A 898 -30.02 4.50 -31.58
CA LYS A 898 -31.14 3.56 -31.81
C LYS A 898 -32.45 4.10 -31.23
N GLY A 899 -32.36 4.75 -30.07
CA GLY A 899 -33.48 5.33 -29.35
C GLY A 899 -34.15 6.44 -30.13
N ALA A 900 -33.38 7.39 -30.67
CA ALA A 900 -33.91 8.46 -31.51
C ALA A 900 -34.67 7.96 -32.73
N ALA A 901 -34.17 6.91 -33.39
CA ALA A 901 -34.87 6.29 -34.51
C ALA A 901 -36.17 5.60 -34.08
N LEU A 902 -36.19 4.94 -32.92
CA LEU A 902 -37.41 4.34 -32.35
C LEU A 902 -38.43 5.41 -31.97
N ILE A 903 -38.01 6.51 -31.34
CA ILE A 903 -38.88 7.65 -31.02
C ILE A 903 -39.47 8.24 -32.31
N THR A 904 -38.65 8.42 -33.34
CA THR A 904 -39.09 8.88 -34.66
C THR A 904 -40.16 7.96 -35.27
N ALA A 905 -39.96 6.65 -35.16
CA ALA A 905 -40.92 5.65 -35.64
C ALA A 905 -42.25 5.71 -34.86
N VAL A 906 -42.19 5.80 -33.53
CA VAL A 906 -43.35 5.92 -32.65
C VAL A 906 -44.11 7.22 -32.91
N ALA A 907 -43.40 8.34 -33.04
CA ALA A 907 -43.98 9.65 -33.34
C ALA A 907 -44.77 9.62 -34.66
N LYS A 908 -44.17 9.06 -35.74
CA LYS A 908 -44.86 8.91 -37.02
C LYS A 908 -46.09 8.01 -36.94
N ARG A 909 -46.03 6.91 -36.19
CA ARG A 909 -47.18 6.03 -35.96
C ARG A 909 -48.32 6.77 -35.28
N LEU A 910 -48.04 7.51 -34.20
CA LEU A 910 -49.06 8.24 -33.45
C LEU A 910 -49.69 9.36 -34.30
N GLN A 911 -48.89 10.08 -35.09
CA GLN A 911 -49.40 11.07 -36.05
C GLN A 911 -50.29 10.46 -37.13
N GLN A 912 -50.03 9.21 -37.57
CA GLN A 912 -50.90 8.50 -38.51
C GLN A 912 -52.21 8.08 -37.85
N ALA A 913 -52.15 7.50 -36.65
CA ALA A 913 -53.35 7.09 -35.90
C ALA A 913 -54.28 8.28 -35.58
N GLN A 914 -53.73 9.47 -35.29
CA GLN A 914 -54.51 10.70 -35.08
C GLN A 914 -55.12 11.28 -36.37
N LYS A 915 -54.62 10.90 -37.55
CA LYS A 915 -55.22 11.30 -38.85
C LYS A 915 -56.29 10.32 -39.33
N GLU A 916 -56.29 9.10 -38.81
CA GLU A 916 -57.23 8.02 -39.15
C GLU A 916 -58.46 7.99 -38.21
N ASN A 917 -58.35 8.58 -37.02
CA ASN A 917 -59.45 8.90 -36.10
C ASN A 917 -59.92 10.35 -36.31
#